data_AF-A0A9E4A5K0-F1
#
_entry.id   AF-A0A9E4A5K0-F1
#
_cell.length_a   1.000
_cell.length_b   1.000
_cell.length_c   1.000
_cell.angle_alpha   90.00
_cell.angle_beta   90.00
_cell.angle_gamma   90.00
#
_symmetry.space_group_name_H-M   'P 1'
#
loop_
_entity.id
_entity.type
_entity.pdbx_description
1 polymer ?
#
loop_
_entity_poly.entity_id
_entity_poly.type
_entity_poly.pdbx_seq_one_letter_code
_entity_poly.pdbx_strand_id
1 'polypeptide(L)'
;MKLVLLLFLLIGLLLAGEVWETAAQSQEDPISVVGTIFMPVPDHTTPHVAVLVQAVRDGEVVDTTLSDEAGRFSFVNLKPGQYQVRCQTPAGYVYPVEGETHQVAAGETYQVHFHIAPFKKGTWRHYNTLDGLADNDVSAIYRTADGVMWFGTDGGGVSVYDGEQFNTFTTQDGLASNFVRSIYSADDTTIWFATQGGVSRYGGARGDDKMTFTSLTEKEGLAHNDVYAIYQTLSGVLWFGTAGGVSRYNGKEFVNLTGEGLTRDHVYAICQTSDDVLWFGTHGSGVFGCDGEKIVKRLTEENGLVDNHVHSIYATPDNKLWFGTDSGVSVYDGSRFVTHFTEKEGLVGGPVYAICQDSDGMIWFSTPAGASRYDEKTVVNFTTADGLKHNSVAIIYPAPDGKIWFGTNGGGVSTYDGKGFVSFTTADGLASNWIHDIHPVPEGAIWFGTSDGASRYDLQPVLGTDGSRFVNFTTQDGLANNTVRAIHHDAAGKIWFGTDSGVSQYDPTHHADGRPFAHLTTQDGLINDTVRVIHHTSDGRMWFGTDGGVSAYDGERFVNLTARDGLVDNRIRAIRSTPDGMLWFGTYGGVSRYHLTAHEDENRFVNFTSAEGLPSHFVYDLLPAPDNTIWFATYGGVSRYNTSTPLGRVSFVNFTIKDGLVDNEVNALHRSDDGRMWFGTDGGVSIYDGIAWSSLDTWEGLVGTNVTTIYEDTSGFLWFGTTEGVTRYRRSTVPSTVRIVAVNVASMGADKRYAPSERIPSITAGSYVTIEYQAIDFKTHPQKRQYSHRIQESDGDEPSVARSYLPPTKETVFAWTPQKAGVYIFEVQAIDRDLNNSALASVTVKVVPQWYLNGWIAIPSVTAIAGLLVLFVVFTGRYYAKHREAQRLREEMLQQEQSAREQAEGNANTLRGLAHAVKNPLAIIEACSDNLAMLEETVPTTTHSKDATSEFLQKIREQVNHARQTVNQLLEATAQPEFRLFDLRLELEVLLHETLRRNPDWEHKITLTKQCETIPHINGDADKLRTGFENLFINACEAMEETGGTLTLRMTRAVHAVRIDIQDTGCGIDAEALQNVFKPLYSTKKDRGGTGLGTWIAKQIINEHRGQIDIRSKPGIGTTIYVELPISPEEATPFSDVD
;
A
#
# COMPACT_ATOMS: atom_id res chain seq x y z
N MET A 1 -52.68 -0.22 17.02
CA MET A 1 -51.66 0.32 17.95
C MET A 1 -50.91 -0.79 18.70
N LYS A 2 -51.56 -1.74 19.39
CA LYS A 2 -50.86 -2.92 19.96
C LYS A 2 -50.23 -3.86 18.93
N LEU A 3 -50.79 -3.97 17.72
CA LEU A 3 -50.21 -4.79 16.63
C LEU A 3 -48.97 -4.15 15.98
N VAL A 4 -48.84 -2.82 16.03
CA VAL A 4 -47.67 -2.08 15.51
C VAL A 4 -46.54 -2.09 16.55
N LEU A 5 -46.88 -2.07 17.84
CA LEU A 5 -45.92 -2.27 18.93
C LEU A 5 -45.34 -3.70 18.93
N LEU A 6 -46.14 -4.72 18.58
CA LEU A 6 -45.67 -6.11 18.49
C LEU A 6 -44.77 -6.32 17.26
N LEU A 7 -45.00 -5.60 16.16
CA LEU A 7 -44.18 -5.67 14.94
C LEU A 7 -42.83 -4.96 15.12
N PHE A 8 -42.78 -3.86 15.90
CA PHE A 8 -41.51 -3.22 16.28
C PHE A 8 -40.72 -4.01 17.32
N LEU A 9 -41.39 -4.75 18.21
CA LEU A 9 -40.70 -5.68 19.14
C LEU A 9 -40.16 -6.93 18.41
N LEU A 10 -40.84 -7.43 17.37
CA LEU A 10 -40.34 -8.57 16.58
C LEU A 10 -39.19 -8.19 15.62
N ILE A 11 -39.18 -6.96 15.10
CA ILE A 11 -38.09 -6.48 14.24
C ILE A 11 -36.87 -6.04 15.08
N GLY A 12 -37.08 -5.60 16.32
CA GLY A 12 -36.01 -5.33 17.29
C GLY A 12 -35.33 -6.59 17.86
N LEU A 13 -35.97 -7.76 17.77
CA LEU A 13 -35.43 -9.06 18.21
C LEU A 13 -34.75 -9.86 17.09
N LEU A 14 -34.78 -9.38 15.84
CA LEU A 14 -34.17 -10.02 14.66
C LEU A 14 -32.99 -9.22 14.06
N LEU A 15 -32.63 -8.06 14.64
CA LEU A 15 -31.55 -7.18 14.18
C LEU A 15 -30.53 -6.80 15.27
N ALA A 16 -30.49 -7.57 16.37
CA ALA A 16 -29.48 -7.43 17.43
C ALA A 16 -28.58 -8.67 17.56
N GLY A 17 -28.40 -9.40 16.46
CA GLY A 17 -27.38 -10.42 16.32
C GLY A 17 -26.34 -9.92 15.34
N GLU A 18 -25.25 -9.35 15.85
CA GLU A 18 -23.87 -9.52 15.36
C GLU A 18 -22.92 -8.57 16.11
N VAL A 19 -21.75 -9.12 16.41
CA VAL A 19 -20.57 -8.54 17.09
C VAL A 19 -20.63 -8.57 18.63
N TRP A 20 -19.58 -9.16 19.22
CA TRP A 20 -19.29 -9.45 20.63
C TRP A 20 -19.73 -10.82 21.16
N GLU A 21 -19.16 -11.88 20.59
CA GLU A 21 -18.76 -13.09 21.33
C GLU A 21 -17.73 -13.86 20.49
N THR A 22 -16.45 -13.58 20.70
CA THR A 22 -15.34 -14.48 20.34
C THR A 22 -14.46 -14.71 21.56
N ALA A 23 -15.10 -15.09 22.67
CA ALA A 23 -14.49 -16.03 23.59
C ALA A 23 -14.97 -17.40 23.11
N ALA A 24 -14.19 -18.06 22.26
CA ALA A 24 -14.43 -19.45 21.96
C ALA A 24 -14.28 -20.21 23.28
N GLN A 25 -15.42 -20.57 23.89
CA GLN A 25 -15.50 -21.79 24.66
C GLN A 25 -15.05 -22.91 23.72
N SER A 26 -13.77 -23.26 23.77
CA SER A 26 -13.45 -24.66 23.60
C SER A 26 -14.17 -25.36 24.74
N GLN A 27 -15.33 -25.97 24.44
CA GLN A 27 -15.52 -27.32 24.96
C GLN A 27 -14.27 -28.05 24.52
N GLU A 28 -13.27 -28.13 25.41
CA GLU A 28 -12.13 -29.01 25.19
C GLU A 28 -12.75 -30.37 24.98
N ASP A 29 -12.69 -30.87 23.75
CA ASP A 29 -12.93 -32.28 23.55
C ASP A 29 -11.88 -32.99 24.41
N PRO A 30 -12.31 -33.77 25.40
CA PRO A 30 -11.38 -34.49 26.26
C PRO A 30 -10.47 -35.33 25.35
N ILE A 31 -9.15 -35.25 25.53
CA ILE A 31 -8.20 -36.06 24.74
C ILE A 31 -8.62 -37.51 24.90
N SER A 32 -9.16 -38.08 23.81
CA SER A 32 -9.83 -39.36 23.83
C SER A 32 -9.00 -40.38 23.07
N VAL A 33 -8.65 -41.47 23.74
CA VAL A 33 -8.00 -42.61 23.11
C VAL A 33 -9.06 -43.67 22.92
N VAL A 34 -9.39 -43.94 21.66
CA VAL A 34 -10.40 -44.92 21.27
C VAL A 34 -9.72 -46.12 20.61
N GLY A 35 -10.07 -47.34 21.03
CA GLY A 35 -9.56 -48.59 20.45
C GLY A 35 -10.63 -49.67 20.38
N THR A 36 -10.38 -50.79 19.70
CA THR A 36 -11.35 -51.89 19.53
C THR A 36 -10.75 -53.27 19.79
N ILE A 37 -11.50 -54.18 20.41
CA ILE A 37 -11.06 -55.52 20.83
C ILE A 37 -11.92 -56.63 20.16
N PHE A 38 -11.30 -57.57 19.42
CA PHE A 38 -11.97 -58.72 18.77
C PHE A 38 -11.43 -60.11 19.21
N MET A 39 -11.97 -61.22 18.69
CA MET A 39 -11.49 -62.62 18.86
C MET A 39 -10.83 -63.20 17.59
N PRO A 40 -9.76 -64.03 17.70
CA PRO A 40 -9.12 -64.66 16.54
C PRO A 40 -9.75 -66.03 16.22
N VAL A 41 -10.79 -66.05 15.38
CA VAL A 41 -11.18 -67.25 14.62
C VAL A 41 -11.53 -66.78 13.20
N PRO A 42 -11.12 -67.51 12.12
CA PRO A 42 -11.21 -67.02 10.75
C PRO A 42 -12.60 -66.59 10.24
N ASP A 43 -13.69 -66.88 10.97
CA ASP A 43 -15.06 -66.64 10.52
C ASP A 43 -15.97 -65.93 11.56
N HIS A 44 -15.44 -65.34 12.63
CA HIS A 44 -16.27 -64.62 13.63
C HIS A 44 -15.70 -63.27 14.08
N THR A 45 -16.41 -62.18 13.73
CA THR A 45 -16.17 -60.79 14.16
C THR A 45 -16.88 -60.47 15.49
N THR A 46 -16.87 -61.38 16.47
CA THR A 46 -17.60 -61.14 17.72
C THR A 46 -16.78 -60.23 18.65
N PRO A 47 -17.26 -59.01 18.94
CA PRO A 47 -16.55 -58.08 19.81
C PRO A 47 -16.57 -58.53 21.28
N HIS A 48 -15.49 -58.23 22.01
CA HIS A 48 -15.45 -58.43 23.45
C HIS A 48 -16.16 -57.28 24.18
N VAL A 49 -17.34 -57.55 24.72
CA VAL A 49 -18.18 -56.57 25.45
C VAL A 49 -17.85 -56.60 26.94
N ALA A 50 -17.83 -55.43 27.58
CA ALA A 50 -17.60 -55.25 29.02
C ALA A 50 -16.25 -55.77 29.53
N VAL A 51 -15.20 -55.65 28.71
CA VAL A 51 -13.82 -55.94 29.11
C VAL A 51 -13.22 -54.71 29.79
N LEU A 52 -12.56 -54.93 30.92
CA LEU A 52 -11.85 -53.88 31.66
C LEU A 52 -10.56 -53.51 30.92
N VAL A 53 -10.47 -52.28 30.46
CA VAL A 53 -9.31 -51.70 29.76
C VAL A 53 -8.72 -50.61 30.63
N GLN A 54 -7.42 -50.65 30.88
CA GLN A 54 -6.68 -49.77 31.78
C GLN A 54 -5.59 -49.03 31.00
N ALA A 55 -5.52 -47.71 31.16
CA ALA A 55 -4.38 -46.92 30.72
C ALA A 55 -3.34 -46.89 31.84
N VAL A 56 -2.08 -47.14 31.51
CA VAL A 56 -0.96 -47.30 32.46
C VAL A 56 0.16 -46.33 32.08
N ARG A 57 0.64 -45.51 33.01
CA ARG A 57 1.77 -44.59 32.80
C ARG A 57 2.79 -44.81 33.90
N ASP A 58 4.06 -44.94 33.53
CA ASP A 58 5.16 -45.15 34.47
C ASP A 58 4.95 -46.33 35.46
N GLY A 59 4.16 -47.34 35.04
CA GLY A 59 3.84 -48.53 35.83
C GLY A 59 2.55 -48.45 36.66
N GLU A 60 1.88 -47.30 36.73
CA GLU A 60 0.63 -47.10 37.47
C GLU A 60 -0.59 -46.98 36.55
N VAL A 61 -1.75 -47.49 36.97
CA VAL A 61 -3.01 -47.36 36.24
C VAL A 61 -3.55 -45.94 36.41
N VAL A 62 -3.64 -45.18 35.31
CA VAL A 62 -4.08 -43.77 35.29
C VAL A 62 -5.56 -43.61 34.98
N ASP A 63 -6.13 -44.51 34.18
CA ASP A 63 -7.56 -44.50 33.84
C ASP A 63 -8.05 -45.93 33.56
N THR A 64 -9.34 -46.18 33.71
CA THR A 64 -9.96 -47.50 33.48
C THR A 64 -11.33 -47.33 32.85
N THR A 65 -11.56 -48.01 31.74
CA THR A 65 -12.82 -47.98 30.97
C THR A 65 -13.28 -49.41 30.66
N LEU A 66 -14.51 -49.54 30.16
CA LEU A 66 -15.09 -50.80 29.69
C LEU A 66 -15.31 -50.75 28.18
N SER A 67 -15.07 -51.86 27.48
CA SER A 67 -15.44 -51.97 26.07
C SER A 67 -16.97 -52.07 25.88
N ASP A 68 -17.48 -51.43 24.83
CA ASP A 68 -18.89 -51.41 24.43
C ASP A 68 -19.34 -52.71 23.72
N GLU A 69 -20.60 -52.75 23.26
CA GLU A 69 -21.16 -53.90 22.54
C GLU A 69 -20.46 -54.21 21.21
N ALA A 70 -19.67 -53.28 20.68
CA ALA A 70 -18.84 -53.41 19.49
C ALA A 70 -17.35 -53.61 19.82
N GLY A 71 -17.01 -53.82 21.11
CA GLY A 71 -15.64 -54.04 21.57
C GLY A 71 -14.80 -52.78 21.60
N ARG A 72 -15.43 -51.61 21.40
CA ARG A 72 -14.78 -50.30 21.43
C ARG A 72 -14.64 -49.81 22.84
N PHE A 73 -13.47 -49.30 23.18
CA PHE A 73 -13.23 -48.64 24.46
C PHE A 73 -12.77 -47.21 24.20
N SER A 74 -13.10 -46.29 25.11
CA SER A 74 -12.56 -44.93 25.11
C SER A 74 -12.04 -44.56 26.49
N PHE A 75 -10.83 -44.01 26.52
CA PHE A 75 -10.35 -43.24 27.65
C PHE A 75 -10.66 -41.77 27.37
N VAL A 76 -11.11 -41.04 28.38
CA VAL A 76 -11.59 -39.66 28.24
C VAL A 76 -10.80 -38.83 29.25
N ASN A 77 -10.15 -37.74 28.82
CA ASN A 77 -9.27 -36.90 29.65
C ASN A 77 -7.92 -37.54 30.01
N LEU A 78 -7.30 -38.30 29.11
CA LEU A 78 -5.91 -38.72 29.32
C LEU A 78 -4.97 -37.53 29.16
N LYS A 79 -4.00 -37.42 30.08
CA LYS A 79 -3.15 -36.25 30.25
C LYS A 79 -1.95 -36.29 29.29
N PRO A 80 -1.34 -35.17 28.88
CA PRO A 80 -0.06 -35.18 28.15
C PRO A 80 1.00 -36.13 28.73
N GLY A 81 1.52 -37.08 27.95
CA GLY A 81 2.44 -38.12 28.43
C GLY A 81 2.44 -39.43 27.64
N GLN A 82 3.34 -40.35 28.01
CA GLN A 82 3.37 -41.71 27.45
C GLN A 82 2.51 -42.67 28.27
N TYR A 83 1.72 -43.50 27.58
CA TYR A 83 0.86 -44.50 28.21
C TYR A 83 1.07 -45.88 27.58
N GLN A 84 0.69 -46.90 28.33
CA GLN A 84 0.58 -48.31 27.98
C GLN A 84 -0.89 -48.72 28.18
N VAL A 85 -1.42 -49.64 27.39
CA VAL A 85 -2.80 -50.12 27.57
C VAL A 85 -2.78 -51.57 28.05
N ARG A 86 -3.51 -51.85 29.13
CA ARG A 86 -3.66 -53.18 29.72
C ARG A 86 -5.13 -53.59 29.69
N CYS A 87 -5.46 -54.79 29.20
CA CYS A 87 -6.83 -55.33 29.24
C CYS A 87 -6.91 -56.56 30.15
N GLN A 88 -8.03 -56.73 30.88
CA GLN A 88 -8.29 -57.94 31.68
C GLN A 88 -9.46 -58.74 31.09
N THR A 89 -9.17 -59.90 30.49
CA THR A 89 -10.19 -60.86 30.02
C THR A 89 -10.03 -62.23 30.70
N PRO A 90 -11.13 -62.99 30.93
CA PRO A 90 -11.07 -64.35 31.48
C PRO A 90 -10.48 -65.40 30.51
N ALA A 91 -10.41 -65.09 29.22
CA ALA A 91 -9.74 -65.85 28.18
C ALA A 91 -9.25 -64.84 27.13
N GLY A 92 -7.93 -64.76 26.97
CA GLY A 92 -7.21 -63.68 26.24
C GLY A 92 -7.63 -63.50 24.78
N TYR A 93 -7.52 -62.26 24.29
CA TYR A 93 -6.85 -61.71 23.07
C TYR A 93 -7.31 -60.24 22.88
N VAL A 94 -6.47 -59.35 22.30
CA VAL A 94 -6.78 -57.94 21.99
C VAL A 94 -6.14 -57.53 20.65
N TYR A 95 -6.80 -56.65 19.89
CA TYR A 95 -6.37 -56.19 18.57
C TYR A 95 -5.85 -54.75 18.67
N PRO A 96 -4.57 -54.46 18.39
CA PRO A 96 -4.11 -53.09 18.16
C PRO A 96 -4.42 -52.63 16.72
N VAL A 97 -4.52 -51.31 16.55
CA VAL A 97 -4.91 -50.62 15.30
C VAL A 97 -3.89 -50.80 14.16
N GLU A 98 -2.71 -51.37 14.42
CA GLU A 98 -1.60 -51.46 13.44
C GLU A 98 -1.64 -52.66 12.48
N GLY A 99 -2.62 -53.57 12.60
CA GLY A 99 -2.82 -54.66 11.64
C GLY A 99 -1.86 -55.86 11.75
N GLU A 100 -0.99 -55.91 12.75
CA GLU A 100 -0.18 -57.09 13.07
C GLU A 100 -0.77 -57.92 14.21
N THR A 101 -0.68 -59.25 14.10
CA THR A 101 -1.24 -60.22 15.08
C THR A 101 -0.15 -60.70 16.04
N HIS A 102 -0.39 -60.60 17.34
CA HIS A 102 0.51 -61.13 18.37
C HIS A 102 -0.23 -62.03 19.39
N GLN A 103 0.44 -63.09 19.86
CA GLN A 103 -0.07 -63.96 20.95
C GLN A 103 0.31 -63.37 22.32
N VAL A 104 -0.64 -63.33 23.26
CA VAL A 104 -0.43 -62.81 24.63
C VAL A 104 -0.95 -63.81 25.67
N ALA A 105 -0.20 -64.03 26.76
CA ALA A 105 -0.62 -64.86 27.90
C ALA A 105 -1.35 -64.06 28.99
N ALA A 106 -2.15 -64.74 29.83
CA ALA A 106 -2.91 -64.11 30.91
C ALA A 106 -2.00 -63.42 31.94
N GLY A 107 -2.22 -62.13 32.17
CA GLY A 107 -1.44 -61.32 33.13
C GLY A 107 -0.21 -60.62 32.54
N GLU A 108 0.04 -60.74 31.23
CA GLU A 108 1.14 -60.02 30.58
C GLU A 108 0.74 -58.62 30.10
N THR A 109 1.69 -57.69 30.20
CA THR A 109 1.54 -56.29 29.82
C THR A 109 1.96 -56.13 28.36
N TYR A 110 1.13 -55.48 27.55
CA TYR A 110 1.45 -55.18 26.15
C TYR A 110 1.84 -53.71 26.00
N GLN A 111 2.97 -53.44 25.35
CA GLN A 111 3.46 -52.07 25.15
C GLN A 111 2.88 -51.51 23.86
N VAL A 112 1.88 -50.63 23.99
CA VAL A 112 1.46 -49.72 22.92
C VAL A 112 1.83 -48.34 23.40
N HIS A 113 2.87 -47.74 22.82
CA HIS A 113 3.33 -46.40 23.18
C HIS A 113 2.51 -45.36 22.42
N PHE A 114 1.73 -44.54 23.11
CA PHE A 114 1.22 -43.29 22.54
C PHE A 114 1.66 -42.11 23.41
N HIS A 115 2.04 -41.00 22.76
CA HIS A 115 2.51 -39.77 23.41
C HIS A 115 1.50 -38.65 23.18
N ILE A 116 0.93 -38.12 24.26
CA ILE A 116 0.07 -36.93 24.19
C ILE A 116 0.98 -35.69 24.31
N ALA A 117 1.09 -34.93 23.22
CA ALA A 117 2.01 -33.80 23.07
C ALA A 117 1.69 -32.60 23.99
N PRO A 118 2.69 -31.75 24.34
CA PRO A 118 2.48 -30.58 25.19
C PRO A 118 1.72 -29.43 24.50
N PHE A 119 0.76 -28.86 25.22
CA PHE A 119 0.19 -27.49 25.17
C PHE A 119 0.02 -26.84 23.78
N LYS A 120 -1.17 -26.97 23.16
CA LYS A 120 -1.57 -26.26 21.93
C LYS A 120 -2.11 -24.85 22.25
N LYS A 121 -1.35 -24.02 22.95
CA LYS A 121 -1.80 -22.66 23.29
C LYS A 121 -1.10 -21.58 22.47
N GLY A 122 -1.85 -20.54 22.16
CA GLY A 122 -1.44 -19.39 21.39
C GLY A 122 -2.66 -18.59 20.96
N THR A 123 -2.45 -17.52 20.22
CA THR A 123 -3.55 -16.70 19.69
C THR A 123 -3.76 -16.97 18.21
N TRP A 124 -5.03 -17.03 17.81
CA TRP A 124 -5.44 -17.23 16.42
C TRP A 124 -6.07 -15.96 15.85
N ARG A 125 -5.82 -15.70 14.57
CA ARG A 125 -6.58 -14.71 13.80
C ARG A 125 -6.88 -15.24 12.41
N HIS A 126 -8.00 -14.80 11.84
CA HIS A 126 -8.49 -15.28 10.56
C HIS A 126 -8.72 -14.13 9.60
N TYR A 127 -8.43 -14.36 8.32
CA TYR A 127 -8.71 -13.44 7.22
C TYR A 127 -9.46 -14.22 6.14
N ASN A 128 -10.60 -13.70 5.72
CA ASN A 128 -11.45 -14.30 4.70
C ASN A 128 -11.98 -13.23 3.73
N THR A 129 -12.89 -13.61 2.84
CA THR A 129 -13.50 -12.70 1.86
C THR A 129 -14.17 -11.45 2.46
N LEU A 130 -14.66 -11.52 3.71
CA LEU A 130 -15.23 -10.37 4.42
C LEU A 130 -14.16 -9.35 4.83
N ASP A 131 -12.91 -9.80 5.00
CA ASP A 131 -11.76 -8.94 5.30
C ASP A 131 -11.12 -8.35 4.03
N GLY A 132 -11.59 -8.78 2.84
CA GLY A 132 -11.13 -8.32 1.53
C GLY A 132 -10.27 -9.32 0.75
N LEU A 133 -10.04 -10.53 1.29
CA LEU A 133 -9.38 -11.62 0.55
C LEU A 133 -10.19 -11.99 -0.71
N ALA A 134 -9.53 -12.30 -1.82
CA ALA A 134 -10.20 -12.57 -3.09
C ALA A 134 -11.07 -13.83 -3.09
N ASP A 135 -10.61 -14.87 -2.40
CA ASP A 135 -11.28 -16.14 -2.24
C ASP A 135 -10.85 -16.80 -0.92
N ASN A 136 -11.67 -17.69 -0.37
CA ASN A 136 -11.36 -18.44 0.83
C ASN A 136 -10.54 -19.71 0.57
N ASP A 137 -10.32 -20.08 -0.69
CA ASP A 137 -9.40 -21.15 -1.08
C ASP A 137 -7.99 -20.59 -1.35
N VAL A 138 -7.10 -20.70 -0.36
CA VAL A 138 -5.74 -20.13 -0.42
C VAL A 138 -4.72 -21.23 -0.68
N SER A 139 -4.11 -21.20 -1.86
CA SER A 139 -3.18 -22.21 -2.38
C SER A 139 -1.70 -21.84 -2.21
N ALA A 140 -1.39 -20.55 -2.13
CA ALA A 140 -0.02 -20.06 -2.03
C ALA A 140 0.07 -18.84 -1.11
N ILE A 141 1.15 -18.76 -0.33
CA ILE A 141 1.48 -17.60 0.51
C ILE A 141 2.94 -17.24 0.25
N TYR A 142 3.21 -15.96 0.00
CA TYR A 142 4.55 -15.46 -0.22
C TYR A 142 4.72 -14.06 0.38
N ARG A 143 5.90 -13.74 0.90
CA ARG A 143 6.24 -12.41 1.42
C ARG A 143 7.38 -11.80 0.61
N THR A 144 7.18 -10.60 0.07
CA THR A 144 8.24 -9.82 -0.59
C THR A 144 9.18 -9.19 0.45
N ALA A 145 10.38 -8.75 0.06
CA ALA A 145 11.36 -8.28 1.06
C ALA A 145 10.95 -6.95 1.71
N ASP A 146 10.12 -6.14 1.03
CA ASP A 146 9.47 -4.96 1.60
C ASP A 146 8.46 -5.31 2.71
N GLY A 147 8.06 -6.57 2.82
CA GLY A 147 7.22 -7.12 3.88
C GLY A 147 5.78 -7.41 3.49
N VAL A 148 5.37 -7.06 2.27
CA VAL A 148 4.00 -7.28 1.78
C VAL A 148 3.72 -8.77 1.61
N MET A 149 2.52 -9.20 2.02
CA MET A 149 2.06 -10.57 1.89
C MET A 149 1.23 -10.74 0.62
N TRP A 150 1.51 -11.80 -0.12
CA TRP A 150 0.85 -12.18 -1.37
C TRP A 150 0.19 -13.54 -1.18
N PHE A 151 -1.08 -13.65 -1.56
CA PHE A 151 -1.91 -14.83 -1.42
C PHE A 151 -2.40 -15.24 -2.80
N GLY A 152 -2.03 -16.44 -3.24
CA GLY A 152 -2.62 -17.07 -4.41
C GLY A 152 -3.89 -17.78 -4.01
N THR A 153 -4.96 -17.59 -4.77
CA THR A 153 -6.25 -18.23 -4.49
C THR A 153 -6.74 -19.11 -5.63
N ASP A 154 -7.68 -20.00 -5.32
CA ASP A 154 -8.26 -20.96 -6.26
C ASP A 154 -9.51 -20.40 -6.96
N GLY A 155 -9.32 -19.34 -7.78
CA GLY A 155 -10.39 -18.76 -8.60
C GLY A 155 -10.66 -17.27 -8.39
N GLY A 156 -10.19 -16.70 -7.27
CA GLY A 156 -10.23 -15.26 -6.98
C GLY A 156 -9.04 -14.47 -7.51
N GLY A 157 -7.95 -15.13 -7.91
CA GLY A 157 -6.72 -14.50 -8.39
C GLY A 157 -5.66 -14.35 -7.31
N VAL A 158 -5.05 -13.17 -7.23
CA VAL A 158 -3.98 -12.87 -6.29
C VAL A 158 -4.44 -11.77 -5.34
N SER A 159 -4.41 -12.02 -4.04
CA SER A 159 -4.61 -10.98 -3.02
C SER A 159 -3.29 -10.50 -2.43
N VAL A 160 -3.19 -9.19 -2.19
CA VAL A 160 -2.01 -8.52 -1.66
C VAL A 160 -2.41 -7.79 -0.38
N TYR A 161 -1.71 -8.08 0.71
CA TYR A 161 -1.97 -7.50 2.01
C TYR A 161 -0.76 -6.72 2.50
N ASP A 162 -0.93 -5.43 2.68
CA ASP A 162 0.08 -4.50 3.18
C ASP A 162 0.04 -4.31 4.71
N GLY A 163 -0.84 -5.05 5.39
CA GLY A 163 -1.09 -4.91 6.82
C GLY A 163 -2.26 -4.00 7.17
N GLU A 164 -2.92 -3.36 6.21
CA GLU A 164 -4.15 -2.59 6.43
C GLU A 164 -5.31 -3.12 5.60
N GLN A 165 -5.09 -3.34 4.30
CA GLN A 165 -6.15 -3.72 3.37
C GLN A 165 -5.67 -4.76 2.36
N PHE A 166 -6.61 -5.57 1.88
CA PHE A 166 -6.37 -6.48 0.77
C PHE A 166 -6.66 -5.78 -0.55
N ASN A 167 -5.73 -5.90 -1.50
CA ASN A 167 -5.92 -5.55 -2.90
C ASN A 167 -5.86 -6.81 -3.75
N THR A 168 -6.72 -6.92 -4.76
CA THR A 168 -6.83 -8.15 -5.56
C THR A 168 -6.50 -7.88 -7.02
N PHE A 169 -5.71 -8.78 -7.62
CA PHE A 169 -5.41 -8.82 -9.05
C PHE A 169 -6.03 -10.07 -9.68
N THR A 170 -6.66 -9.88 -10.83
CA THR A 170 -7.36 -10.93 -11.59
C THR A 170 -6.89 -10.96 -13.04
N THR A 171 -7.51 -11.83 -13.85
CA THR A 171 -7.34 -11.84 -15.31
C THR A 171 -7.69 -10.50 -15.97
N GLN A 172 -8.52 -9.65 -15.34
CA GLN A 172 -8.81 -8.30 -15.84
C GLN A 172 -7.61 -7.36 -15.73
N ASP A 173 -6.70 -7.62 -14.78
CA ASP A 173 -5.48 -6.85 -14.55
C ASP A 173 -4.28 -7.38 -15.37
N GLY A 174 -4.46 -8.52 -16.06
CA GLY A 174 -3.47 -9.16 -16.92
C GLY A 174 -2.88 -10.47 -16.39
N LEU A 175 -3.37 -10.97 -15.25
CA LEU A 175 -3.01 -12.30 -14.74
C LEU A 175 -3.44 -13.39 -15.75
N ALA A 176 -2.64 -14.44 -15.93
CA ALA A 176 -2.89 -15.49 -16.92
C ALA A 176 -4.11 -16.36 -16.57
N SER A 177 -4.34 -16.58 -15.27
CA SER A 177 -5.52 -17.27 -14.74
C SER A 177 -5.77 -16.84 -13.30
N ASN A 178 -7.03 -16.83 -12.86
CA ASN A 178 -7.37 -16.57 -11.47
C ASN A 178 -7.08 -17.77 -10.54
N PHE A 179 -6.70 -18.91 -11.10
CA PHE A 179 -6.26 -20.10 -10.37
C PHE A 179 -4.75 -20.04 -10.20
N VAL A 180 -4.29 -19.52 -9.06
CA VAL A 180 -2.87 -19.32 -8.74
C VAL A 180 -2.43 -20.49 -7.87
N ARG A 181 -1.31 -21.14 -8.16
CA ARG A 181 -0.83 -22.33 -7.42
C ARG A 181 0.46 -22.10 -6.64
N SER A 182 1.30 -21.20 -7.12
CA SER A 182 2.57 -20.87 -6.47
C SER A 182 2.97 -19.43 -6.80
N ILE A 183 3.66 -18.80 -5.86
CA ILE A 183 4.16 -17.43 -5.96
C ILE A 183 5.63 -17.45 -5.60
N TYR A 184 6.45 -16.77 -6.40
CA TYR A 184 7.89 -16.70 -6.20
C TYR A 184 8.43 -15.34 -6.61
N SER A 185 9.37 -14.77 -5.84
CA SER A 185 10.07 -13.54 -6.20
C SER A 185 11.58 -13.72 -6.06
N ALA A 186 12.31 -13.38 -7.12
CA ALA A 186 13.77 -13.41 -7.14
C ALA A 186 14.40 -12.18 -6.45
N ASP A 187 13.72 -11.05 -6.60
CA ASP A 187 14.08 -9.73 -6.10
C ASP A 187 12.79 -8.93 -5.86
N ASP A 188 12.90 -7.72 -5.33
CA ASP A 188 11.75 -6.85 -5.03
C ASP A 188 11.11 -6.20 -6.27
N THR A 189 11.65 -6.46 -7.46
CA THR A 189 11.21 -5.81 -8.70
C THR A 189 10.32 -6.69 -9.55
N THR A 190 10.40 -8.02 -9.39
CA THR A 190 9.70 -8.98 -10.23
C THR A 190 9.16 -10.15 -9.43
N ILE A 191 7.83 -10.29 -9.45
CA ILE A 191 7.10 -11.39 -8.83
C ILE A 191 6.55 -12.31 -9.92
N TRP A 192 6.67 -13.61 -9.73
CA TRP A 192 6.22 -14.65 -10.64
C TRP A 192 5.09 -15.46 -10.01
N PHE A 193 4.07 -15.75 -10.81
CA PHE A 193 2.88 -16.50 -10.42
C PHE A 193 2.74 -17.71 -11.33
N ALA A 194 2.71 -18.90 -10.73
CA ALA A 194 2.33 -20.12 -11.41
C ALA A 194 0.81 -20.19 -11.39
N THR A 195 0.20 -20.25 -12.56
CA THR A 195 -1.25 -20.28 -12.69
C THR A 195 -1.67 -21.43 -13.59
N GLN A 196 -2.97 -21.76 -13.59
CA GLN A 196 -3.52 -22.74 -14.52
C GLN A 196 -3.45 -22.29 -16.01
N GLY A 197 -3.27 -20.98 -16.25
CA GLY A 197 -3.25 -20.38 -17.60
C GLY A 197 -1.86 -20.03 -18.12
N GLY A 198 -0.80 -20.41 -17.40
CA GLY A 198 0.59 -20.11 -17.72
C GLY A 198 1.31 -19.46 -16.54
N VAL A 199 2.48 -18.88 -16.82
CA VAL A 199 3.26 -18.10 -15.85
C VAL A 199 2.93 -16.63 -16.02
N SER A 200 2.53 -15.95 -14.96
CA SER A 200 2.41 -14.49 -14.96
C SER A 200 3.60 -13.85 -14.26
N ARG A 201 4.18 -12.84 -14.88
CA ARG A 201 5.23 -11.99 -14.33
C ARG A 201 4.67 -10.61 -14.02
N TYR A 202 4.72 -10.19 -12.76
CA TYR A 202 4.40 -8.84 -12.33
C TYR A 202 5.69 -8.06 -12.08
N GLY A 203 5.92 -7.02 -12.88
CA GLY A 203 7.14 -6.20 -12.80
C GLY A 203 7.13 -5.06 -13.83
N GLY A 204 8.08 -4.13 -13.71
CA GLY A 204 8.28 -3.06 -14.69
C GLY A 204 9.05 -3.56 -15.91
N ALA A 205 8.66 -3.15 -17.12
CA ALA A 205 9.53 -3.32 -18.29
C ALA A 205 10.78 -2.45 -18.11
N ARG A 206 11.94 -2.87 -18.67
CA ARG A 206 13.18 -2.06 -18.60
C ARG A 206 12.91 -0.64 -19.12
N GLY A 207 12.82 0.33 -18.22
CA GLY A 207 12.57 1.75 -18.52
C GLY A 207 11.12 2.24 -18.38
N ASP A 208 10.20 1.43 -17.84
CA ASP A 208 8.81 1.81 -17.54
C ASP A 208 8.55 1.76 -16.03
N ASP A 209 8.04 2.84 -15.46
CA ASP A 209 7.80 2.99 -14.01
C ASP A 209 6.50 2.30 -13.53
N LYS A 210 5.71 1.72 -14.45
CA LYS A 210 4.43 1.07 -14.14
C LYS A 210 4.59 -0.46 -14.09
N MET A 211 4.31 -1.04 -12.93
CA MET A 211 4.23 -2.50 -12.77
C MET A 211 3.05 -3.04 -13.60
N THR A 212 3.31 -4.05 -14.44
CA THR A 212 2.28 -4.69 -15.27
C THR A 212 2.46 -6.20 -15.29
N PHE A 213 1.36 -6.92 -15.54
CA PHE A 213 1.42 -8.36 -15.76
C PHE A 213 1.84 -8.67 -17.21
N THR A 214 2.82 -9.56 -17.35
CA THR A 214 3.17 -10.20 -18.62
C THR A 214 3.00 -11.70 -18.46
N SER A 215 2.23 -12.33 -19.34
CA SER A 215 1.95 -13.77 -19.27
C SER A 215 2.78 -14.55 -20.29
N LEU A 216 3.38 -15.64 -19.84
CA LEU A 216 4.17 -16.59 -20.63
C LEU A 216 3.44 -17.93 -20.64
N THR A 217 3.20 -18.46 -21.82
CA THR A 217 2.37 -19.63 -22.10
C THR A 217 3.11 -20.63 -23.00
N GLU A 218 2.43 -21.70 -23.40
CA GLU A 218 2.92 -22.64 -24.42
C GLU A 218 3.33 -21.95 -25.74
N LYS A 219 2.72 -20.80 -26.07
CA LYS A 219 3.11 -20.02 -27.27
C LYS A 219 4.54 -19.48 -27.18
N GLU A 220 5.00 -19.20 -25.96
CA GLU A 220 6.35 -18.72 -25.68
C GLU A 220 7.35 -19.87 -25.42
N GLY A 221 6.88 -21.13 -25.44
CA GLY A 221 7.71 -22.33 -25.34
C GLY A 221 7.60 -23.09 -24.02
N LEU A 222 6.72 -22.68 -23.09
CA LEU A 222 6.44 -23.40 -21.85
C LEU A 222 5.95 -24.83 -22.14
N ALA A 223 6.34 -25.83 -21.35
CA ALA A 223 5.96 -27.22 -21.60
C ALA A 223 4.45 -27.48 -21.51
N HIS A 224 3.74 -26.74 -20.64
CA HIS A 224 2.29 -26.78 -20.50
C HIS A 224 1.79 -25.55 -19.72
N ASN A 225 0.57 -25.07 -20.01
CA ASN A 225 0.01 -23.88 -19.35
C ASN A 225 -0.37 -24.07 -17.88
N ASP A 226 -0.75 -25.28 -17.45
CA ASP A 226 -0.97 -25.56 -16.02
C ASP A 226 0.37 -25.69 -15.29
N VAL A 227 0.74 -24.65 -14.53
CA VAL A 227 2.00 -24.53 -13.81
C VAL A 227 1.75 -24.70 -12.31
N TYR A 228 2.49 -25.60 -11.67
CA TYR A 228 2.36 -25.92 -10.24
C TYR A 228 3.42 -25.27 -9.36
N ALA A 229 4.67 -25.21 -9.84
CA ALA A 229 5.81 -24.74 -9.03
C ALA A 229 6.74 -23.82 -9.81
N ILE A 230 7.34 -22.88 -9.09
CA ILE A 230 8.39 -21.98 -9.58
C ILE A 230 9.58 -22.08 -8.64
N TYR A 231 10.77 -22.14 -9.22
CA TYR A 231 12.01 -22.09 -8.45
C TYR A 231 13.08 -21.33 -9.22
N GLN A 232 13.90 -20.53 -8.54
CA GLN A 232 15.08 -19.91 -9.13
C GLN A 232 16.35 -20.46 -8.50
N THR A 233 17.25 -20.93 -9.35
CA THR A 233 18.60 -21.33 -8.92
C THR A 233 19.44 -20.12 -8.52
N LEU A 234 20.51 -20.34 -7.74
CA LEU A 234 21.49 -19.31 -7.38
C LEU A 234 22.12 -18.59 -8.59
N SER A 235 22.16 -19.26 -9.76
CA SER A 235 22.64 -18.66 -11.01
C SER A 235 21.67 -17.68 -11.67
N GLY A 236 20.46 -17.52 -11.10
CA GLY A 236 19.40 -16.64 -11.60
C GLY A 236 18.45 -17.29 -12.61
N VAL A 237 18.64 -18.58 -12.93
CA VAL A 237 17.80 -19.31 -13.89
C VAL A 237 16.52 -19.80 -13.23
N LEU A 238 15.38 -19.56 -13.88
CA LEU A 238 14.05 -19.97 -13.43
C LEU A 238 13.66 -21.34 -13.96
N TRP A 239 13.01 -22.12 -13.12
CA TRP A 239 12.52 -23.47 -13.38
C TRP A 239 11.04 -23.54 -13.02
N PHE A 240 10.28 -24.21 -13.87
CA PHE A 240 8.84 -24.33 -13.78
C PHE A 240 8.43 -25.80 -13.83
N GLY A 241 7.70 -26.24 -12.81
CA GLY A 241 7.01 -27.53 -12.81
C GLY A 241 5.63 -27.35 -13.42
N THR A 242 5.34 -28.08 -14.49
CA THR A 242 4.07 -27.99 -15.23
C THR A 242 3.41 -29.36 -15.34
N ALA A 243 2.16 -29.39 -15.80
CA ALA A 243 1.49 -30.67 -16.12
C ALA A 243 2.15 -31.41 -17.30
N GLY A 244 3.03 -30.75 -18.08
CA GLY A 244 3.76 -31.35 -19.20
C GLY A 244 5.22 -31.72 -18.87
N GLY A 245 5.64 -31.60 -17.62
CA GLY A 245 7.02 -31.80 -17.17
C GLY A 245 7.70 -30.52 -16.70
N VAL A 246 9.00 -30.39 -16.96
CA VAL A 246 9.83 -29.29 -16.44
C VAL A 246 10.24 -28.33 -17.57
N SER A 247 10.05 -27.03 -17.34
CA SER A 247 10.50 -25.95 -18.24
C SER A 247 11.54 -25.07 -17.55
N ARG A 248 12.66 -24.78 -18.22
CA ARG A 248 13.69 -23.84 -17.75
C ARG A 248 13.63 -22.54 -18.55
N TYR A 249 13.68 -21.40 -17.89
CA TYR A 249 13.63 -20.08 -18.53
C TYR A 249 14.90 -19.27 -18.25
N ASN A 250 15.57 -18.84 -19.33
CA ASN A 250 16.83 -18.07 -19.26
C ASN A 250 16.63 -16.54 -19.37
N GLY A 251 15.39 -16.06 -19.27
CA GLY A 251 15.05 -14.65 -19.48
C GLY A 251 14.67 -14.28 -20.91
N LYS A 252 14.86 -15.20 -21.88
CA LYS A 252 14.50 -15.00 -23.30
C LYS A 252 13.63 -16.12 -23.86
N GLU A 253 13.96 -17.38 -23.56
CA GLU A 253 13.29 -18.55 -24.11
C GLU A 253 13.15 -19.66 -23.05
N PHE A 254 12.18 -20.55 -23.30
CA PHE A 254 12.02 -21.78 -22.53
C PHE A 254 12.80 -22.94 -23.16
N VAL A 255 13.45 -23.73 -22.31
CA VAL A 255 14.05 -25.01 -22.64
C VAL A 255 13.37 -26.09 -21.80
N ASN A 256 12.63 -26.98 -22.46
CA ASN A 256 11.90 -28.05 -21.78
C ASN A 256 12.80 -29.28 -21.67
N LEU A 257 12.86 -29.88 -20.48
CA LEU A 257 13.64 -31.11 -20.30
C LEU A 257 12.94 -32.26 -21.00
N THR A 258 13.62 -32.82 -22.00
CA THR A 258 13.16 -33.95 -22.79
C THR A 258 14.28 -34.97 -22.86
N GLY A 259 14.00 -36.24 -22.53
CA GLY A 259 15.00 -37.30 -22.50
C GLY A 259 14.42 -38.66 -22.16
N GLU A 260 15.14 -39.74 -22.48
CA GLU A 260 14.71 -41.11 -22.15
C GLU A 260 14.55 -41.26 -20.62
N GLY A 261 13.32 -41.59 -20.20
CA GLY A 261 12.94 -41.76 -18.80
C GLY A 261 12.40 -40.51 -18.10
N LEU A 262 12.45 -39.31 -18.69
CA LEU A 262 11.69 -38.17 -18.19
C LEU A 262 10.22 -38.41 -18.53
N THR A 263 9.41 -38.74 -17.52
CA THR A 263 7.98 -38.90 -17.70
C THR A 263 7.35 -37.53 -17.91
N ARG A 264 6.36 -37.43 -18.81
CA ARG A 264 5.55 -36.21 -19.00
C ARG A 264 4.51 -36.11 -17.89
N ASP A 265 4.96 -36.28 -16.65
CA ASP A 265 4.11 -36.27 -15.47
C ASP A 265 3.98 -34.86 -14.93
N HIS A 266 2.96 -34.64 -14.10
CA HIS A 266 2.79 -33.38 -13.41
C HIS A 266 3.91 -33.21 -12.40
N VAL A 267 4.61 -32.08 -12.48
CA VAL A 267 5.70 -31.75 -11.55
C VAL A 267 5.19 -30.74 -10.53
N TYR A 268 4.95 -31.20 -9.30
CA TYR A 268 4.33 -30.39 -8.24
C TYR A 268 5.32 -29.57 -7.41
N ALA A 269 6.57 -30.04 -7.29
CA ALA A 269 7.55 -29.42 -6.41
C ALA A 269 8.94 -29.39 -7.04
N ILE A 270 9.68 -28.34 -6.73
CA ILE A 270 11.07 -28.14 -7.14
C ILE A 270 11.85 -27.66 -5.92
N CYS A 271 13.02 -28.25 -5.66
CA CYS A 271 13.90 -27.87 -4.55
C CYS A 271 15.36 -28.02 -4.99
N GLN A 272 16.25 -27.11 -4.58
CA GLN A 272 17.69 -27.24 -4.81
C GLN A 272 18.40 -27.62 -3.50
N THR A 273 19.29 -28.61 -3.57
CA THR A 273 20.20 -28.96 -2.47
C THR A 273 21.51 -28.19 -2.55
N SER A 274 22.28 -28.18 -1.45
CA SER A 274 23.54 -27.41 -1.35
C SER A 274 24.66 -27.90 -2.29
N ASP A 275 24.51 -29.08 -2.88
CA ASP A 275 25.36 -29.66 -3.93
C ASP A 275 24.91 -29.25 -5.36
N ASP A 276 24.07 -28.22 -5.47
CA ASP A 276 23.50 -27.68 -6.71
C ASP A 276 22.55 -28.62 -7.48
N VAL A 277 22.18 -29.79 -6.92
CA VAL A 277 21.21 -30.70 -7.55
C VAL A 277 19.78 -30.16 -7.38
N LEU A 278 19.02 -30.15 -8.47
CA LEU A 278 17.60 -29.82 -8.48
C LEU A 278 16.75 -31.08 -8.37
N TRP A 279 15.93 -31.16 -7.35
CA TRP A 279 15.00 -32.24 -7.08
C TRP A 279 13.58 -31.86 -7.50
N PHE A 280 12.91 -32.80 -8.15
CA PHE A 280 11.57 -32.63 -8.70
C PHE A 280 10.63 -33.70 -8.14
N GLY A 281 9.51 -33.25 -7.57
CA GLY A 281 8.43 -34.12 -7.09
C GLY A 281 7.37 -34.28 -8.18
N THR A 282 6.95 -35.52 -8.43
CA THR A 282 6.04 -35.83 -9.54
C THR A 282 4.74 -36.48 -9.08
N HIS A 283 3.72 -36.42 -9.94
CA HIS A 283 2.51 -37.20 -9.81
C HIS A 283 2.74 -38.64 -10.33
N GLY A 284 3.22 -39.53 -9.46
CA GLY A 284 3.21 -40.98 -9.69
C GLY A 284 4.53 -41.59 -10.19
N SER A 285 5.55 -40.79 -10.49
CA SER A 285 6.91 -41.27 -10.83
C SER A 285 7.93 -41.08 -9.71
N GLY A 286 7.47 -40.70 -8.51
CA GLY A 286 8.32 -40.44 -7.35
C GLY A 286 9.10 -39.13 -7.50
N VAL A 287 10.38 -39.18 -7.11
CA VAL A 287 11.28 -38.02 -7.12
C VAL A 287 12.44 -38.28 -8.06
N PHE A 288 12.84 -37.28 -8.84
CA PHE A 288 14.10 -37.32 -9.59
C PHE A 288 14.96 -36.09 -9.30
N GLY A 289 16.28 -36.30 -9.25
CA GLY A 289 17.29 -35.26 -9.06
C GLY A 289 18.07 -35.03 -10.35
N CYS A 290 18.30 -33.77 -10.71
CA CYS A 290 19.01 -33.33 -11.90
C CYS A 290 20.20 -32.43 -11.55
N ASP A 291 21.33 -32.68 -12.21
CA ASP A 291 22.45 -31.75 -12.32
C ASP A 291 22.41 -31.11 -13.72
N GLY A 292 22.00 -29.85 -13.79
CA GLY A 292 21.64 -29.19 -15.05
C GLY A 292 20.50 -29.92 -15.76
N GLU A 293 20.78 -30.51 -16.93
CA GLU A 293 19.81 -31.27 -17.73
C GLU A 293 19.92 -32.79 -17.53
N LYS A 294 20.90 -33.26 -16.75
CA LYS A 294 21.18 -34.69 -16.57
C LYS A 294 20.55 -35.20 -15.29
N ILE A 295 19.73 -36.25 -15.40
CA ILE A 295 19.23 -36.98 -14.24
C ILE A 295 20.37 -37.72 -13.57
N VAL A 296 20.58 -37.42 -12.29
CA VAL A 296 21.61 -38.06 -11.45
C VAL A 296 21.01 -39.06 -10.46
N LYS A 297 19.71 -38.94 -10.13
CA LYS A 297 19.06 -39.80 -9.14
C LYS A 297 17.57 -39.96 -9.38
N ARG A 298 17.02 -41.11 -9.01
CA ARG A 298 15.59 -41.40 -8.94
C ARG A 298 15.29 -42.10 -7.62
N LEU A 299 14.21 -41.69 -6.98
CA LEU A 299 13.72 -42.25 -5.73
C LEU A 299 12.23 -42.57 -5.91
N THR A 300 11.89 -43.84 -5.80
CA THR A 300 10.51 -44.35 -5.89
C THR A 300 10.19 -45.20 -4.66
N GLU A 301 8.97 -45.75 -4.61
CA GLU A 301 8.59 -46.75 -3.60
C GLU A 301 9.56 -47.94 -3.55
N GLU A 302 10.15 -48.35 -4.68
CA GLU A 302 11.18 -49.42 -4.71
C GLU A 302 12.45 -49.03 -3.94
N ASN A 303 12.70 -47.74 -3.77
CA ASN A 303 13.82 -47.22 -3.00
C ASN A 303 13.48 -46.96 -1.53
N GLY A 304 12.20 -47.10 -1.14
CA GLY A 304 11.70 -46.84 0.21
C GLY A 304 10.94 -45.52 0.37
N LEU A 305 10.55 -44.84 -0.72
CA LEU A 305 9.60 -43.74 -0.64
C LEU A 305 8.23 -44.29 -0.22
N VAL A 306 7.47 -43.57 0.63
CA VAL A 306 6.17 -44.07 1.10
C VAL A 306 5.12 -44.07 0.00
N ASP A 307 5.18 -43.13 -0.94
CA ASP A 307 4.26 -43.03 -2.09
C ASP A 307 4.91 -42.27 -3.24
N ASN A 308 4.68 -42.72 -4.47
CA ASN A 308 5.22 -42.08 -5.67
C ASN A 308 4.54 -40.75 -6.07
N HIS A 309 3.43 -40.35 -5.42
CA HIS A 309 2.79 -39.04 -5.61
C HIS A 309 3.39 -38.03 -4.64
N VAL A 310 4.29 -37.18 -5.13
CA VAL A 310 5.07 -36.25 -4.30
C VAL A 310 4.61 -34.81 -4.54
N HIS A 311 3.95 -34.21 -3.55
CA HIS A 311 3.39 -32.86 -3.60
C HIS A 311 4.38 -31.78 -3.20
N SER A 312 5.28 -32.08 -2.26
CA SER A 312 6.24 -31.11 -1.73
C SER A 312 7.60 -31.71 -1.44
N ILE A 313 8.63 -30.87 -1.58
CA ILE A 313 10.01 -31.21 -1.25
C ILE A 313 10.58 -30.08 -0.40
N TYR A 314 11.15 -30.42 0.74
CA TYR A 314 11.84 -29.49 1.61
C TYR A 314 13.24 -30.02 1.96
N ALA A 315 14.26 -29.19 1.72
CA ALA A 315 15.63 -29.48 2.12
C ALA A 315 15.93 -28.76 3.43
N THR A 316 16.23 -29.51 4.48
CA THR A 316 16.67 -28.94 5.76
C THR A 316 18.14 -28.50 5.71
N PRO A 317 18.58 -27.57 6.58
CA PRO A 317 19.98 -27.12 6.62
C PRO A 317 21.02 -28.21 6.85
N ASP A 318 20.63 -29.37 7.41
CA ASP A 318 21.47 -30.55 7.57
C ASP A 318 21.50 -31.46 6.33
N ASN A 319 21.03 -30.96 5.17
CA ASN A 319 20.97 -31.64 3.87
C ASN A 319 20.08 -32.89 3.82
N LYS A 320 19.12 -33.04 4.75
CA LYS A 320 18.06 -34.04 4.59
C LYS A 320 16.97 -33.52 3.68
N LEU A 321 16.41 -34.41 2.87
CA LEU A 321 15.27 -34.12 2.02
C LEU A 321 14.01 -34.72 2.61
N TRP A 322 13.00 -33.88 2.77
CA TRP A 322 11.68 -34.24 3.25
C TRP A 322 10.73 -34.21 2.07
N PHE A 323 10.07 -35.33 1.81
CA PHE A 323 9.12 -35.49 0.72
C PHE A 323 7.71 -35.63 1.30
N GLY A 324 6.83 -34.68 0.98
CA GLY A 324 5.40 -34.77 1.29
C GLY A 324 4.69 -35.52 0.18
N THR A 325 3.98 -36.58 0.54
CA THR A 325 3.37 -37.54 -0.39
C THR A 325 1.90 -37.81 -0.05
N ASP A 326 1.19 -38.55 -0.91
CA ASP A 326 -0.22 -38.93 -0.66
C ASP A 326 -0.39 -39.76 0.62
N SER A 327 0.60 -40.59 0.95
CA SER A 327 0.55 -41.51 2.10
C SER A 327 1.37 -41.03 3.31
N GLY A 328 1.86 -39.78 3.31
CA GLY A 328 2.60 -39.18 4.43
C GLY A 328 3.93 -38.54 4.02
N VAL A 329 4.89 -38.50 4.94
CA VAL A 329 6.20 -37.87 4.74
C VAL A 329 7.31 -38.92 4.71
N SER A 330 8.27 -38.76 3.79
CA SER A 330 9.50 -39.56 3.74
C SER A 330 10.74 -38.67 3.91
N VAL A 331 11.66 -39.05 4.80
CA VAL A 331 12.91 -38.32 5.05
C VAL A 331 14.09 -39.09 4.49
N TYR A 332 14.89 -38.43 3.65
CA TYR A 332 16.02 -38.97 2.94
C TYR A 332 17.33 -38.29 3.35
N ASP A 333 18.33 -39.06 3.75
CA ASP A 333 19.62 -38.55 4.28
C ASP A 333 20.71 -38.35 3.21
N GLY A 334 20.36 -38.45 1.93
CA GLY A 334 21.30 -38.45 0.80
C GLY A 334 21.72 -39.85 0.34
N SER A 335 21.53 -40.87 1.19
CA SER A 335 21.83 -42.27 0.89
C SER A 335 20.59 -43.17 0.92
N ARG A 336 19.77 -43.08 1.97
CA ARG A 336 18.59 -43.91 2.21
C ARG A 336 17.47 -43.11 2.86
N PHE A 337 16.27 -43.69 2.87
CA PHE A 337 15.19 -43.20 3.72
C PHE A 337 15.46 -43.59 5.18
N VAL A 338 15.34 -42.62 6.09
CA VAL A 338 15.68 -42.76 7.51
C VAL A 338 14.46 -42.71 8.42
N THR A 339 13.42 -41.99 8.01
CA THR A 339 12.20 -41.80 8.81
C THR A 339 11.01 -41.62 7.88
N HIS A 340 9.87 -42.17 8.30
CA HIS A 340 8.58 -41.95 7.68
C HIS A 340 7.63 -41.41 8.73
N PHE A 341 6.78 -40.46 8.33
CA PHE A 341 5.68 -40.00 9.16
C PHE A 341 4.39 -40.28 8.40
N THR A 342 3.53 -41.11 8.97
CA THR A 342 2.17 -41.37 8.49
C THR A 342 1.20 -41.09 9.64
N GLU A 343 -0.09 -41.39 9.45
CA GLU A 343 -1.06 -41.34 10.55
C GLU A 343 -0.65 -42.26 11.71
N LYS A 344 0.08 -43.36 11.44
CA LYS A 344 0.60 -44.26 12.49
C LYS A 344 1.61 -43.57 13.40
N GLU A 345 2.44 -42.70 12.85
CA GLU A 345 3.44 -41.92 13.59
C GLU A 345 2.90 -40.58 14.11
N GLY A 346 1.59 -40.35 13.98
CA GLY A 346 0.89 -39.23 14.62
C GLY A 346 0.57 -38.04 13.70
N LEU A 347 0.79 -38.13 12.38
CA LEU A 347 0.27 -37.12 11.47
C LEU A 347 -1.26 -37.06 11.54
N VAL A 348 -1.82 -35.85 11.38
CA VAL A 348 -3.28 -35.65 11.43
C VAL A 348 -4.00 -36.22 10.20
N GLY A 349 -3.29 -36.42 9.09
CA GLY A 349 -3.79 -37.04 7.88
C GLY A 349 -2.78 -36.97 6.73
N GLY A 350 -3.16 -37.53 5.58
CA GLY A 350 -2.52 -37.33 4.28
C GLY A 350 -3.57 -37.03 3.20
N PRO A 351 -3.19 -36.54 1.99
CA PRO A 351 -1.85 -36.15 1.50
C PRO A 351 -1.17 -35.02 2.28
N VAL A 352 0.17 -34.94 2.17
CA VAL A 352 0.97 -33.84 2.71
C VAL A 352 1.29 -32.82 1.60
N TYR A 353 0.58 -31.70 1.57
CA TYR A 353 0.65 -30.73 0.49
C TYR A 353 1.89 -29.84 0.55
N ALA A 354 2.32 -29.44 1.74
CA ALA A 354 3.48 -28.57 1.94
C ALA A 354 4.26 -28.94 3.20
N ILE A 355 5.57 -28.68 3.15
CA ILE A 355 6.51 -28.85 4.27
C ILE A 355 7.32 -27.57 4.40
N CYS A 356 7.43 -27.04 5.62
CA CYS A 356 8.28 -25.88 5.93
C CYS A 356 8.87 -25.98 7.33
N GLN A 357 9.95 -25.23 7.58
CA GLN A 357 10.57 -25.10 8.90
C GLN A 357 10.35 -23.70 9.45
N ASP A 358 9.96 -23.59 10.73
CA ASP A 358 9.87 -22.30 11.41
C ASP A 358 11.23 -21.82 11.98
N SER A 359 11.25 -20.62 12.56
CA SER A 359 12.47 -20.01 13.10
C SER A 359 13.08 -20.73 14.32
N ASP A 360 12.33 -21.63 14.99
CA ASP A 360 12.85 -22.45 16.08
C ASP A 360 13.37 -23.81 15.59
N GLY A 361 13.27 -24.07 14.28
CA GLY A 361 13.66 -25.34 13.68
C GLY A 361 12.55 -26.38 13.64
N MET A 362 11.31 -26.06 14.04
CA MET A 362 10.19 -27.00 14.02
C MET A 362 9.72 -27.22 12.59
N ILE A 363 9.46 -28.47 12.23
CA ILE A 363 8.97 -28.82 10.89
C ILE A 363 7.44 -28.86 10.91
N TRP A 364 6.82 -28.24 9.93
CA TRP A 364 5.37 -28.17 9.77
C TRP A 364 4.93 -28.88 8.51
N PHE A 365 3.80 -29.58 8.60
CA PHE A 365 3.17 -30.34 7.53
C PHE A 365 1.73 -29.85 7.33
N SER A 366 1.36 -29.52 6.10
CA SER A 366 -0.03 -29.22 5.75
C SER A 366 -0.74 -30.45 5.21
N THR A 367 -1.99 -30.67 5.62
CA THR A 367 -2.78 -31.85 5.26
C THR A 367 -4.24 -31.46 5.05
N PRO A 368 -5.08 -32.30 4.41
CA PRO A 368 -6.52 -32.04 4.31
C PRO A 368 -7.27 -32.14 5.64
N ALA A 369 -6.66 -32.71 6.69
CA ALA A 369 -7.27 -32.94 8.00
C ALA A 369 -6.78 -31.98 9.09
N GLY A 370 -5.78 -31.15 8.79
CA GLY A 370 -5.22 -30.14 9.69
C GLY A 370 -3.77 -29.82 9.34
N ALA A 371 -3.06 -29.22 10.29
CA ALA A 371 -1.62 -29.09 10.22
C ALA A 371 -0.94 -29.94 11.31
N SER A 372 0.24 -30.47 11.03
CA SER A 372 1.06 -31.21 11.99
C SER A 372 2.40 -30.51 12.18
N ARG A 373 2.86 -30.36 13.42
CA ARG A 373 4.19 -29.81 13.78
C ARG A 373 5.05 -30.87 14.42
N TYR A 374 6.31 -30.95 14.03
CA TYR A 374 7.29 -31.89 14.56
C TYR A 374 8.47 -31.16 15.19
N ASP A 375 8.81 -31.54 16.43
CA ASP A 375 9.87 -30.93 17.27
C ASP A 375 11.10 -31.84 17.47
N GLU A 376 11.42 -32.67 16.47
CA GLU A 376 12.42 -33.74 16.53
C GLU A 376 12.08 -34.94 17.42
N LYS A 377 11.02 -34.86 18.24
CA LYS A 377 10.62 -35.95 19.14
C LYS A 377 9.17 -36.35 18.99
N THR A 378 8.29 -35.38 18.75
CA THR A 378 6.84 -35.54 18.85
C THR A 378 6.12 -34.78 17.75
N VAL A 379 4.99 -35.32 17.31
CA VAL A 379 4.09 -34.66 16.36
C VAL A 379 2.92 -34.05 17.13
N VAL A 380 2.62 -32.78 16.84
CA VAL A 380 1.51 -32.02 17.43
C VAL A 380 0.57 -31.59 16.33
N ASN A 381 -0.71 -31.95 16.44
CA ASN A 381 -1.71 -31.68 15.41
C ASN A 381 -2.53 -30.44 15.74
N PHE A 382 -2.85 -29.64 14.73
CA PHE A 382 -3.66 -28.44 14.79
C PHE A 382 -4.87 -28.62 13.87
N THR A 383 -6.06 -28.43 14.42
CA THR A 383 -7.36 -28.61 13.76
C THR A 383 -8.29 -27.44 14.10
N THR A 384 -9.52 -27.46 13.60
CA THR A 384 -10.57 -26.50 13.95
C THR A 384 -10.90 -26.49 15.43
N ALA A 385 -10.72 -27.61 16.14
CA ALA A 385 -10.87 -27.67 17.59
C ALA A 385 -9.79 -26.85 18.33
N ASP A 386 -8.64 -26.64 17.68
CA ASP A 386 -7.51 -25.92 18.26
C ASP A 386 -7.50 -24.43 17.87
N GLY A 387 -8.37 -24.02 16.93
CA GLY A 387 -8.51 -22.64 16.47
C GLY A 387 -8.32 -22.43 14.97
N LEU A 388 -7.93 -23.44 14.16
CA LEU A 388 -7.91 -23.28 12.71
C LEU A 388 -9.32 -22.95 12.18
N LYS A 389 -9.42 -22.07 11.17
CA LYS A 389 -10.72 -21.78 10.57
C LYS A 389 -11.29 -22.96 9.79
N HIS A 390 -10.41 -23.78 9.21
CA HIS A 390 -10.77 -24.95 8.43
C HIS A 390 -9.64 -25.99 8.50
N ASN A 391 -9.99 -27.28 8.46
CA ASN A 391 -9.03 -28.39 8.59
C ASN A 391 -8.24 -28.64 7.31
N SER A 392 -8.79 -28.34 6.13
CA SER A 392 -8.06 -28.51 4.87
C SER A 392 -7.02 -27.41 4.72
N VAL A 393 -5.77 -27.69 5.10
CA VAL A 393 -4.64 -26.76 5.03
C VAL A 393 -3.86 -27.06 3.75
N ALA A 394 -3.85 -26.12 2.80
CA ALA A 394 -3.12 -26.27 1.55
C ALA A 394 -1.64 -25.87 1.70
N ILE A 395 -1.38 -24.77 2.40
CA ILE A 395 -0.03 -24.17 2.50
C ILE A 395 0.22 -23.63 3.91
N ILE A 396 1.47 -23.73 4.36
CA ILE A 396 1.93 -23.14 5.61
C ILE A 396 3.11 -22.23 5.31
N TYR A 397 3.08 -21.02 5.86
CA TYR A 397 4.14 -20.03 5.74
C TYR A 397 4.57 -19.54 7.13
N PRO A 398 5.79 -19.89 7.58
CA PRO A 398 6.36 -19.36 8.81
C PRO A 398 6.88 -17.94 8.55
N ALA A 399 6.23 -16.95 9.18
CA ALA A 399 6.60 -15.56 9.02
C ALA A 399 7.80 -15.17 9.91
N PRO A 400 8.63 -14.18 9.48
CA PRO A 400 9.80 -13.75 10.25
C PRO A 400 9.49 -13.20 11.64
N ASP A 401 8.26 -12.71 11.87
CA ASP A 401 7.80 -12.22 13.17
C ASP A 401 7.48 -13.36 14.17
N GLY A 402 7.60 -14.63 13.73
CA GLY A 402 7.37 -15.83 14.52
C GLY A 402 5.95 -16.41 14.38
N LYS A 403 5.06 -15.74 13.65
CA LYS A 403 3.69 -16.25 13.39
C LYS A 403 3.70 -17.31 12.31
N ILE A 404 2.79 -18.27 12.42
CA ILE A 404 2.55 -19.28 11.40
C ILE A 404 1.28 -18.93 10.64
N TRP A 405 1.37 -18.82 9.32
CA TRP A 405 0.25 -18.52 8.43
C TRP A 405 -0.19 -19.80 7.73
N PHE A 406 -1.47 -20.14 7.83
CA PHE A 406 -2.09 -21.30 7.23
C PHE A 406 -3.04 -20.83 6.14
N GLY A 407 -2.74 -21.17 4.89
CA GLY A 407 -3.70 -21.07 3.79
C GLY A 407 -4.57 -22.32 3.79
N THR A 408 -5.89 -22.12 3.88
CA THR A 408 -6.86 -23.21 3.94
C THR A 408 -7.73 -23.24 2.69
N ASN A 409 -8.29 -24.41 2.39
CA ASN A 409 -9.34 -24.55 1.38
C ASN A 409 -10.70 -24.35 2.07
N GLY A 410 -11.33 -23.20 1.84
CA GLY A 410 -12.66 -22.85 2.31
C GLY A 410 -12.70 -21.93 3.54
N GLY A 411 -11.60 -21.81 4.28
CA GLY A 411 -11.51 -21.01 5.50
C GLY A 411 -10.72 -19.69 5.35
N GLY A 412 -10.14 -19.42 4.19
CA GLY A 412 -9.22 -18.32 3.97
C GLY A 412 -7.87 -18.57 4.65
N VAL A 413 -7.36 -17.55 5.32
CA VAL A 413 -6.08 -17.58 6.02
C VAL A 413 -6.29 -17.63 7.53
N SER A 414 -5.64 -18.57 8.21
CA SER A 414 -5.52 -18.57 9.68
C SER A 414 -4.09 -18.24 10.07
N THR A 415 -3.89 -17.45 11.12
CA THR A 415 -2.58 -17.12 11.67
C THR A 415 -2.51 -17.56 13.12
N TYR A 416 -1.38 -18.14 13.53
CA TYR A 416 -1.14 -18.64 14.88
C TYR A 416 0.11 -18.00 15.46
N ASP A 417 -0.03 -17.45 16.67
CA ASP A 417 1.08 -17.00 17.50
C ASP A 417 1.14 -17.85 18.78
N GLY A 418 2.00 -18.87 18.77
CA GLY A 418 2.22 -19.77 19.91
C GLY A 418 3.29 -19.32 20.90
N LYS A 419 3.95 -18.18 20.66
CA LYS A 419 5.13 -17.75 21.43
C LYS A 419 4.95 -16.38 22.09
N GLY A 420 4.21 -15.49 21.43
CA GLY A 420 3.91 -14.16 21.92
C GLY A 420 2.99 -14.22 23.13
N PHE A 421 1.73 -14.63 22.95
CA PHE A 421 0.71 -14.62 23.99
C PHE A 421 0.21 -16.02 24.33
N VAL A 422 0.26 -16.38 25.61
CA VAL A 422 -0.30 -17.62 26.15
C VAL A 422 -1.06 -17.32 27.42
N SER A 423 -2.37 -17.57 27.42
CA SER A 423 -3.24 -17.30 28.56
C SER A 423 -3.59 -18.56 29.35
N PHE A 424 -3.88 -18.40 30.63
CA PHE A 424 -4.31 -19.44 31.55
C PHE A 424 -5.52 -18.97 32.36
N THR A 425 -6.52 -19.82 32.47
CA THR A 425 -7.81 -19.57 33.15
C THR A 425 -8.16 -20.75 34.06
N THR A 426 -9.33 -20.72 34.69
CA THR A 426 -9.86 -21.85 35.45
C THR A 426 -10.05 -23.12 34.62
N ALA A 427 -10.24 -23.00 33.30
CA ALA A 427 -10.26 -24.15 32.40
C ALA A 427 -8.92 -24.90 32.39
N ASP A 428 -7.82 -24.24 32.76
CA ASP A 428 -6.47 -24.78 32.76
C ASP A 428 -6.00 -25.29 34.11
N GLY A 429 -6.86 -25.21 35.13
CA GLY A 429 -6.54 -25.58 36.50
C GLY A 429 -6.18 -24.41 37.41
N LEU A 430 -6.29 -23.15 36.97
CA LEU A 430 -6.18 -21.99 37.86
C LEU A 430 -7.34 -21.97 38.87
N ALA A 431 -7.10 -21.61 40.13
CA ALA A 431 -8.13 -21.64 41.18
C ALA A 431 -9.26 -20.63 40.93
N SER A 432 -8.92 -19.44 40.43
CA SER A 432 -9.87 -18.41 40.00
C SER A 432 -9.27 -17.58 38.88
N ASN A 433 -10.12 -17.05 38.00
CA ASN A 433 -9.69 -16.14 36.93
C ASN A 433 -9.27 -14.76 37.47
N TRP A 434 -9.72 -14.39 38.66
CA TRP A 434 -9.40 -13.10 39.24
C TRP A 434 -8.08 -13.16 39.99
N ILE A 435 -7.03 -12.63 39.37
CA ILE A 435 -5.66 -12.61 39.90
C ILE A 435 -5.44 -11.34 40.70
N HIS A 436 -4.91 -11.47 41.92
CA HIS A 436 -4.51 -10.33 42.76
C HIS A 436 -3.00 -10.15 42.79
N ASP A 437 -2.24 -11.24 42.70
CA ASP A 437 -0.78 -11.20 42.80
C ASP A 437 -0.10 -12.33 42.02
N ILE A 438 1.13 -12.07 41.56
CA ILE A 438 2.00 -13.03 40.87
C ILE A 438 3.35 -12.98 41.57
N HIS A 439 3.77 -14.10 42.16
CA HIS A 439 5.00 -14.17 42.92
C HIS A 439 5.86 -15.38 42.53
N PRO A 440 7.07 -15.17 42.00
CA PRO A 440 7.99 -16.27 41.71
C PRO A 440 8.57 -16.86 43.00
N VAL A 441 8.90 -18.14 42.97
CA VAL A 441 9.73 -18.77 44.00
C VAL A 441 10.99 -19.38 43.38
N PRO A 442 12.14 -19.38 44.08
CA PRO A 442 13.42 -19.87 43.56
C PRO A 442 13.41 -21.34 43.08
N GLU A 443 12.43 -22.13 43.50
CA GLU A 443 12.29 -23.56 43.16
C GLU A 443 11.78 -23.83 41.73
N GLY A 444 11.63 -22.79 40.90
CA GLY A 444 11.16 -22.93 39.52
C GLY A 444 9.64 -23.02 39.38
N ALA A 445 8.92 -22.47 40.36
CA ALA A 445 7.47 -22.32 40.34
C ALA A 445 7.04 -20.85 40.45
N ILE A 446 5.85 -20.54 39.96
CA ILE A 446 5.22 -19.23 40.06
C ILE A 446 3.92 -19.39 40.83
N TRP A 447 3.71 -18.57 41.84
CA TRP A 447 2.48 -18.57 42.63
C TRP A 447 1.56 -17.44 42.19
N PHE A 448 0.28 -17.75 42.11
CA PHE A 448 -0.81 -16.84 41.77
C PHE A 448 -1.72 -16.69 42.98
N GLY A 449 -1.86 -15.48 43.48
CA GLY A 449 -2.88 -15.13 44.46
C GLY A 449 -4.19 -14.87 43.74
N THR A 450 -5.23 -15.64 44.03
CA THR A 450 -6.51 -15.56 43.34
C THR A 450 -7.67 -15.34 44.31
N SER A 451 -8.86 -15.02 43.81
CA SER A 451 -10.05 -14.86 44.65
C SER A 451 -10.58 -16.16 45.29
N ASP A 452 -10.21 -17.33 44.77
CA ASP A 452 -10.70 -18.63 45.24
C ASP A 452 -9.59 -19.62 45.67
N GLY A 453 -8.38 -19.10 45.91
CA GLY A 453 -7.25 -19.86 46.45
C GLY A 453 -5.90 -19.34 45.97
N ALA A 454 -4.83 -20.01 46.37
CA ALA A 454 -3.50 -19.83 45.77
C ALA A 454 -3.25 -20.93 44.74
N SER A 455 -2.78 -20.56 43.55
CA SER A 455 -2.38 -21.51 42.51
C SER A 455 -0.86 -21.48 42.32
N ARG A 456 -0.20 -22.62 42.48
CA ARG A 456 1.21 -22.80 42.12
C ARG A 456 1.32 -23.35 40.70
N TYR A 457 2.07 -22.69 39.84
CA TYR A 457 2.41 -23.12 38.49
C TYR A 457 3.86 -23.59 38.42
N ASP A 458 4.04 -24.87 38.14
CA ASP A 458 5.35 -25.47 37.99
C ASP A 458 5.84 -25.30 36.53
N LEU A 459 6.99 -24.66 36.34
CA LEU A 459 7.53 -24.36 35.00
C LEU A 459 7.87 -25.63 34.20
N GLN A 460 8.15 -26.73 34.92
CA GLN A 460 8.29 -28.07 34.36
C GLN A 460 7.13 -28.96 34.82
N PRO A 461 6.63 -29.87 33.96
CA PRO A 461 5.64 -30.85 34.40
C PRO A 461 6.20 -31.68 35.55
N VAL A 462 5.47 -31.75 36.66
CA VAL A 462 5.87 -32.60 37.79
C VAL A 462 5.65 -34.06 37.40
N LEU A 463 6.71 -34.87 37.46
CA LEU A 463 6.62 -36.31 37.21
C LEU A 463 5.65 -36.95 38.23
N GLY A 464 4.63 -37.65 37.74
CA GLY A 464 3.62 -38.32 38.58
C GLY A 464 2.36 -37.51 38.91
N THR A 465 2.21 -36.26 38.45
CA THR A 465 0.94 -35.52 38.54
C THR A 465 0.06 -35.74 37.32
N ASP A 466 -1.10 -35.10 37.29
CA ASP A 466 -2.00 -35.06 36.15
C ASP A 466 -1.45 -34.37 34.89
N GLY A 467 -0.17 -34.05 34.84
CA GLY A 467 0.37 -33.16 33.81
C GLY A 467 -0.18 -31.73 33.93
N SER A 468 -1.08 -31.44 34.89
CA SER A 468 -1.40 -30.09 35.27
C SER A 468 -0.13 -29.47 35.83
N ARG A 469 0.17 -28.29 35.30
CA ARG A 469 1.21 -27.44 35.87
C ARG A 469 0.69 -26.69 37.09
N PHE A 470 -0.62 -26.67 37.32
CA PHE A 470 -1.25 -25.98 38.44
C PHE A 470 -1.55 -26.92 39.61
N VAL A 471 -1.12 -26.50 40.80
CA VAL A 471 -1.51 -27.08 42.09
C VAL A 471 -2.19 -25.99 42.90
N ASN A 472 -3.43 -26.24 43.32
CA ASN A 472 -4.25 -25.25 44.03
C ASN A 472 -4.28 -25.52 45.53
N PHE A 473 -4.27 -24.45 46.32
CA PHE A 473 -4.35 -24.45 47.78
C PHE A 473 -5.51 -23.58 48.23
N THR A 474 -6.40 -24.15 49.02
CA THR A 474 -7.63 -23.54 49.51
C THR A 474 -7.73 -23.64 51.03
N THR A 475 -8.82 -23.13 51.58
CA THR A 475 -9.21 -23.33 52.99
C THR A 475 -9.32 -24.80 53.38
N GLN A 476 -9.60 -25.71 52.45
CA GLN A 476 -9.61 -27.15 52.71
C GLN A 476 -8.19 -27.71 52.95
N ASP A 477 -7.19 -27.08 52.34
CA ASP A 477 -5.78 -27.45 52.47
C ASP A 477 -5.10 -26.77 53.66
N GLY A 478 -5.81 -25.85 54.32
CA GLY A 478 -5.38 -25.14 55.52
C GLY A 478 -5.08 -23.66 55.30
N LEU A 479 -5.41 -23.06 54.16
CA LEU A 479 -5.31 -21.60 53.97
C LEU A 479 -6.33 -20.86 54.87
N ALA A 480 -5.98 -19.70 55.43
CA ALA A 480 -6.90 -18.96 56.30
C ALA A 480 -8.17 -18.46 55.59
N ASN A 481 -8.05 -18.07 54.32
CA ASN A 481 -9.14 -17.61 53.47
C ASN A 481 -8.76 -17.81 52.00
N ASN A 482 -9.73 -18.12 51.15
CA ASN A 482 -9.51 -18.37 49.72
C ASN A 482 -9.13 -17.09 48.94
N THR A 483 -9.54 -15.90 49.39
CA THR A 483 -9.12 -14.65 48.75
C THR A 483 -7.67 -14.33 49.12
N VAL A 484 -6.73 -14.68 48.25
CA VAL A 484 -5.30 -14.42 48.40
C VAL A 484 -4.94 -13.13 47.67
N ARG A 485 -4.57 -12.10 48.41
CA ARG A 485 -4.29 -10.75 47.88
C ARG A 485 -2.82 -10.45 47.64
N ALA A 486 -1.94 -11.14 48.36
CA ALA A 486 -0.50 -10.90 48.31
C ALA A 486 0.24 -12.19 48.64
N ILE A 487 1.38 -12.39 48.00
CA ILE A 487 2.26 -13.54 48.21
C ILE A 487 3.68 -13.03 48.41
N HIS A 488 4.40 -13.64 49.35
CA HIS A 488 5.82 -13.39 49.53
C HIS A 488 6.54 -14.69 49.90
N HIS A 489 7.80 -14.83 49.51
CA HIS A 489 8.64 -15.94 49.98
C HIS A 489 9.77 -15.36 50.83
N ASP A 490 10.06 -15.98 51.97
CA ASP A 490 11.17 -15.54 52.82
C ASP A 490 12.48 -16.27 52.48
N ALA A 491 13.57 -15.80 53.06
CA ALA A 491 14.90 -16.40 52.87
C ALA A 491 15.04 -17.83 53.43
N ALA A 492 14.09 -18.26 54.28
CA ALA A 492 14.04 -19.63 54.80
C ALA A 492 13.24 -20.59 53.89
N GLY A 493 12.69 -20.09 52.79
CA GLY A 493 11.90 -20.88 51.83
C GLY A 493 10.42 -21.01 52.20
N LYS A 494 9.93 -20.30 53.22
CA LYS A 494 8.50 -20.29 53.55
C LYS A 494 7.76 -19.30 52.67
N ILE A 495 6.49 -19.61 52.39
CA ILE A 495 5.62 -18.79 51.57
C ILE A 495 4.55 -18.17 52.46
N TRP A 496 4.35 -16.87 52.34
CA TRP A 496 3.42 -16.08 53.13
C TRP A 496 2.30 -15.59 52.21
N PHE A 497 1.06 -15.92 52.56
CA PHE A 497 -0.14 -15.51 51.85
C PHE A 497 -0.90 -14.47 52.68
N GLY A 498 -1.03 -13.26 52.16
CA GLY A 498 -1.92 -12.24 52.70
C GLY A 498 -3.35 -12.51 52.23
N THR A 499 -4.27 -12.68 53.16
CA THR A 499 -5.66 -13.07 52.86
C THR A 499 -6.66 -12.10 53.50
N ASP A 500 -7.95 -12.29 53.21
CA ASP A 500 -9.04 -11.56 53.88
C ASP A 500 -9.29 -12.03 55.34
N SER A 501 -8.52 -12.97 55.87
CA SER A 501 -8.65 -13.46 57.25
C SER A 501 -7.30 -13.73 57.92
N GLY A 502 -6.33 -12.85 57.67
CA GLY A 502 -5.00 -12.85 58.26
C GLY A 502 -3.93 -13.29 57.27
N VAL A 503 -2.75 -13.61 57.81
CA VAL A 503 -1.61 -14.12 57.04
C VAL A 503 -1.55 -15.64 57.21
N SER A 504 -1.43 -16.38 56.11
CA SER A 504 -1.11 -17.82 56.14
C SER A 504 0.35 -18.05 55.76
N GLN A 505 1.13 -18.64 56.65
CA GLN A 505 2.50 -19.07 56.41
C GLN A 505 2.50 -20.55 56.03
N TYR A 506 3.01 -20.86 54.84
CA TYR A 506 3.20 -22.21 54.32
C TYR A 506 4.67 -22.60 54.40
N ASP A 507 4.94 -23.75 54.99
CA ASP A 507 6.28 -24.33 55.05
C ASP A 507 6.32 -25.61 54.20
N PRO A 508 7.02 -25.60 53.05
CA PRO A 508 7.09 -26.76 52.16
C PRO A 508 7.87 -27.94 52.76
N THR A 509 8.62 -27.75 53.86
CA THR A 509 9.52 -28.75 54.45
C THR A 509 8.95 -29.48 55.67
N HIS A 510 7.89 -28.95 56.29
CA HIS A 510 7.34 -29.50 57.54
C HIS A 510 6.24 -30.53 57.30
N HIS A 511 6.58 -31.83 57.43
CA HIS A 511 5.64 -32.95 57.45
C HIS A 511 5.36 -33.55 58.84
N ALA A 512 6.02 -33.06 59.90
CA ALA A 512 6.04 -33.75 61.21
C ALA A 512 4.73 -33.66 62.01
N ASP A 513 3.97 -32.56 61.90
CA ASP A 513 2.72 -32.33 62.66
C ASP A 513 1.44 -32.43 61.80
N GLY A 514 1.61 -32.75 60.51
CA GLY A 514 0.51 -32.94 59.56
C GLY A 514 -0.24 -31.67 59.14
N ARG A 515 0.22 -30.46 59.49
CA ARG A 515 -0.37 -29.18 59.04
C ARG A 515 0.69 -28.30 58.36
N PRO A 516 0.56 -28.02 57.06
CA PRO A 516 1.55 -27.23 56.32
C PRO A 516 1.38 -25.71 56.52
N PHE A 517 0.28 -25.26 57.14
CA PHE A 517 -0.04 -23.84 57.33
C PHE A 517 -0.05 -23.42 58.81
N ALA A 518 0.53 -22.25 59.08
CA ALA A 518 0.37 -21.47 60.31
C ALA A 518 -0.30 -20.13 60.01
N HIS A 519 -1.03 -19.55 60.97
CA HIS A 519 -1.81 -18.32 60.76
C HIS A 519 -1.40 -17.22 61.74
N LEU A 520 -1.35 -15.98 61.24
CA LEU A 520 -1.21 -14.77 62.05
C LEU A 520 -2.43 -13.88 61.82
N THR A 521 -3.09 -13.50 62.92
CA THR A 521 -4.35 -12.76 62.92
C THR A 521 -4.31 -11.59 63.91
N THR A 522 -5.41 -10.86 64.03
CA THR A 522 -5.62 -9.82 65.04
C THR A 522 -5.46 -10.32 66.47
N GLN A 523 -5.65 -11.62 66.73
CA GLN A 523 -5.40 -12.22 68.04
C GLN A 523 -3.90 -12.30 68.37
N ASP A 524 -3.05 -12.35 67.35
CA ASP A 524 -1.59 -12.47 67.46
C ASP A 524 -0.89 -11.10 67.47
N GLY A 525 -1.63 -10.02 67.21
CA GLY A 525 -1.14 -8.63 67.25
C GLY A 525 -1.18 -7.89 65.91
N LEU A 526 -1.61 -8.55 64.83
CA LEU A 526 -1.88 -7.91 63.53
C LEU A 526 -2.96 -6.82 63.71
N ILE A 527 -2.82 -5.66 63.05
CA ILE A 527 -3.76 -4.55 63.26
C ILE A 527 -5.15 -4.80 62.64
N ASN A 528 -5.21 -5.61 61.57
CA ASN A 528 -6.42 -5.94 60.84
C ASN A 528 -6.20 -7.21 60.01
N ASP A 529 -7.20 -8.09 59.94
CA ASP A 529 -7.10 -9.40 59.27
C ASP A 529 -7.15 -9.31 57.74
N THR A 530 -7.61 -8.21 57.13
CA THR A 530 -7.56 -8.02 55.69
C THR A 530 -6.17 -7.54 55.27
N VAL A 531 -5.33 -8.48 54.84
CA VAL A 531 -3.95 -8.22 54.43
C VAL A 531 -3.88 -8.05 52.92
N ARG A 532 -3.46 -6.87 52.44
CA ARG A 532 -3.46 -6.49 51.02
C ARG A 532 -2.10 -6.56 50.34
N VAL A 533 -1.01 -6.45 51.10
CA VAL A 533 0.35 -6.44 50.58
C VAL A 533 1.32 -6.90 51.67
N ILE A 534 2.36 -7.62 51.25
CA ILE A 534 3.45 -8.09 52.10
C ILE A 534 4.76 -7.55 51.54
N HIS A 535 5.60 -6.94 52.38
CA HIS A 535 6.91 -6.45 51.98
C HIS A 535 7.97 -6.84 53.00
N HIS A 536 9.05 -7.47 52.55
CA HIS A 536 10.19 -7.79 53.39
C HIS A 536 11.25 -6.69 53.31
N THR A 537 11.72 -6.22 54.46
CA THR A 537 12.77 -5.21 54.54
C THR A 537 14.14 -5.83 54.79
N SER A 538 15.20 -5.11 54.41
CA SER A 538 16.59 -5.59 54.56
C SER A 538 17.04 -5.79 56.01
N ASP A 539 16.32 -5.24 56.98
CA ASP A 539 16.53 -5.46 58.42
C ASP A 539 15.89 -6.77 58.94
N GLY A 540 15.26 -7.56 58.06
CA GLY A 540 14.66 -8.85 58.38
C GLY A 540 13.19 -8.79 58.82
N ARG A 541 12.56 -7.60 58.83
CA ARG A 541 11.15 -7.47 59.21
C ARG A 541 10.21 -7.72 58.04
N MET A 542 9.05 -8.31 58.35
CA MET A 542 7.93 -8.45 57.44
C MET A 542 6.92 -7.33 57.70
N TRP A 543 6.55 -6.59 56.66
CA TRP A 543 5.59 -5.50 56.74
C TRP A 543 4.29 -5.91 56.04
N PHE A 544 3.20 -5.89 56.79
CA PHE A 544 1.86 -6.22 56.32
C PHE A 544 1.05 -4.94 56.16
N GLY A 545 0.66 -4.62 54.93
CA GLY A 545 -0.31 -3.56 54.66
C GLY A 545 -1.72 -4.11 54.78
N THR A 546 -2.56 -3.45 55.58
CA THR A 546 -3.92 -3.92 55.89
C THR A 546 -4.96 -2.83 55.65
N ASP A 547 -6.25 -3.14 55.82
CA ASP A 547 -7.31 -2.11 55.82
C ASP A 547 -7.37 -1.27 57.12
N GLY A 548 -6.57 -1.62 58.14
CA GLY A 548 -6.51 -0.92 59.44
C GLY A 548 -5.22 -0.16 59.73
N GLY A 549 -4.23 -0.25 58.84
CA GLY A 549 -2.91 0.36 58.98
C GLY A 549 -1.80 -0.59 58.51
N VAL A 550 -0.58 -0.35 58.98
CA VAL A 550 0.58 -1.18 58.68
C VAL A 550 1.01 -1.94 59.94
N SER A 551 1.33 -3.22 59.80
CA SER A 551 1.88 -4.07 60.87
C SER A 551 3.28 -4.55 60.49
N ALA A 552 4.30 -4.17 61.25
CA ALA A 552 5.67 -4.68 61.12
C ALA A 552 5.88 -5.86 62.08
N TYR A 553 6.44 -6.96 61.58
CA TYR A 553 6.65 -8.21 62.30
C TYR A 553 8.12 -8.60 62.27
N ASP A 554 8.70 -8.85 63.43
CA ASP A 554 10.11 -9.23 63.60
C ASP A 554 10.33 -10.75 63.75
N GLY A 555 9.26 -11.55 63.60
CA GLY A 555 9.28 -13.00 63.87
C GLY A 555 8.71 -13.38 65.24
N GLU A 556 8.55 -12.43 66.16
CA GLU A 556 7.96 -12.66 67.48
C GLU A 556 6.82 -11.68 67.83
N ARG A 557 6.93 -10.41 67.41
CA ARG A 557 6.05 -9.32 67.83
C ARG A 557 5.64 -8.43 66.67
N PHE A 558 4.47 -7.83 66.82
CA PHE A 558 3.95 -6.80 65.91
C PHE A 558 4.16 -5.38 66.44
N VAL A 559 4.53 -4.48 65.55
CA VAL A 559 4.46 -3.02 65.74
C VAL A 559 3.52 -2.42 64.71
N ASN A 560 2.47 -1.76 65.19
CA ASN A 560 1.40 -1.26 64.33
C ASN A 560 1.51 0.27 64.15
N LEU A 561 1.33 0.74 62.91
CA LEU A 561 1.33 2.15 62.52
C LEU A 561 0.00 2.50 61.85
N THR A 562 -0.59 3.62 62.25
CA THR A 562 -1.91 4.09 61.80
C THR A 562 -1.88 5.58 61.47
N ALA A 563 -3.01 6.12 61.04
CA ALA A 563 -3.20 7.55 60.83
C ALA A 563 -2.98 8.40 62.09
N ARG A 564 -3.09 7.79 63.29
CA ARG A 564 -2.76 8.48 64.55
C ARG A 564 -1.26 8.69 64.73
N ASP A 565 -0.44 7.87 64.07
CA ASP A 565 1.02 7.89 64.16
C ASP A 565 1.65 8.74 63.06
N GLY A 566 0.85 9.27 62.12
CA GLY A 566 1.29 10.16 61.04
C GLY A 566 1.02 9.63 59.62
N LEU A 567 0.52 8.40 59.48
CA LEU A 567 0.11 7.84 58.20
C LEU A 567 -1.05 8.64 57.57
N VAL A 568 -1.10 8.77 56.24
CA VAL A 568 -2.13 9.59 55.59
C VAL A 568 -3.51 8.91 55.56
N ASP A 569 -3.56 7.59 55.44
CA ASP A 569 -4.77 6.77 55.48
C ASP A 569 -4.41 5.36 55.99
N ASN A 570 -5.35 4.69 56.66
CA ASN A 570 -5.14 3.35 57.21
C ASN A 570 -5.26 2.23 56.17
N ARG A 571 -5.87 2.47 55.01
CA ARG A 571 -6.06 1.45 53.97
C ARG A 571 -4.84 1.38 53.09
N ILE A 572 -4.00 0.39 53.33
CA ILE A 572 -2.69 0.25 52.70
C ILE A 572 -2.81 -0.65 51.49
N ARG A 573 -2.32 -0.18 50.34
CA ARG A 573 -2.39 -0.92 49.09
C ARG A 573 -1.04 -1.38 48.57
N ALA A 574 0.01 -0.62 48.83
CA ALA A 574 1.38 -0.98 48.45
C ALA A 574 2.40 -0.52 49.48
N ILE A 575 3.48 -1.29 49.60
CA ILE A 575 4.64 -1.00 50.43
C ILE A 575 5.89 -1.27 49.60
N ARG A 576 6.85 -0.32 49.58
CA ARG A 576 8.20 -0.53 49.04
C ARG A 576 9.24 0.18 49.87
N SER A 577 10.45 -0.39 49.87
CA SER A 577 11.65 0.23 50.39
C SER A 577 12.49 0.84 49.27
N THR A 578 13.05 2.02 49.51
CA THR A 578 14.06 2.63 48.65
C THR A 578 15.47 2.33 49.16
N PRO A 579 16.52 2.39 48.30
CA PRO A 579 17.90 2.05 48.69
C PRO A 579 18.48 2.93 49.81
N ASP A 580 17.93 4.12 50.03
CA ASP A 580 18.27 5.04 51.12
C ASP A 580 17.68 4.62 52.49
N GLY A 581 16.96 3.50 52.55
CA GLY A 581 16.38 2.95 53.78
C GLY A 581 15.02 3.54 54.16
N MET A 582 14.37 4.30 53.27
CA MET A 582 13.01 4.79 53.50
C MET A 582 11.97 3.75 53.09
N LEU A 583 10.83 3.76 53.78
CA LEU A 583 9.64 3.03 53.38
C LEU A 583 8.61 3.97 52.79
N TRP A 584 7.90 3.50 51.78
CA TRP A 584 6.84 4.23 51.11
C TRP A 584 5.56 3.40 51.16
N PHE A 585 4.48 4.02 51.60
CA PHE A 585 3.17 3.42 51.74
C PHE A 585 2.20 4.08 50.77
N GLY A 586 1.70 3.31 49.81
CA GLY A 586 0.59 3.70 48.94
C GLY A 586 -0.72 3.40 49.66
N THR A 587 -1.60 4.39 49.73
CA THR A 587 -2.85 4.30 50.50
C THR A 587 -4.04 4.83 49.69
N TYR A 588 -5.24 4.70 50.23
CA TYR A 588 -6.45 5.28 49.62
C TYR A 588 -6.56 6.82 49.80
N GLY A 589 -5.71 7.43 50.64
CA GLY A 589 -5.70 8.88 50.90
C GLY A 589 -4.49 9.62 50.32
N GLY A 590 -3.50 8.90 49.81
CA GLY A 590 -2.27 9.43 49.24
C GLY A 590 -1.08 8.52 49.50
N VAL A 591 0.12 9.11 49.57
CA VAL A 591 1.37 8.42 49.83
C VAL A 591 1.97 8.89 51.15
N SER A 592 2.45 7.95 51.97
CA SER A 592 3.22 8.26 53.18
C SER A 592 4.64 7.73 53.04
N ARG A 593 5.63 8.61 53.18
CA ARG A 593 7.04 8.25 53.29
C ARG A 593 7.42 8.13 54.76
N TYR A 594 8.03 7.02 55.14
CA TYR A 594 8.41 6.68 56.50
C TYR A 594 9.93 6.50 56.64
N HIS A 595 10.51 7.22 57.59
CA HIS A 595 11.94 7.16 57.89
C HIS A 595 12.21 6.09 58.95
N LEU A 596 12.72 4.93 58.52
CA LEU A 596 12.89 3.76 59.39
C LEU A 596 13.84 4.01 60.57
N THR A 597 14.88 4.82 60.36
CA THR A 597 15.98 5.06 61.31
C THR A 597 15.91 6.42 62.01
N ALA A 598 14.80 7.15 61.90
CA ALA A 598 14.68 8.51 62.43
C ALA A 598 14.72 8.52 63.97
N HIS A 599 15.41 9.52 64.53
CA HIS A 599 15.45 9.73 65.98
C HIS A 599 14.03 9.98 66.53
N GLU A 600 13.79 9.66 67.81
CA GLU A 600 12.45 9.77 68.42
C GLU A 600 11.84 11.17 68.35
N ASP A 601 12.68 12.21 68.28
CA ASP A 601 12.27 13.62 68.19
C ASP A 601 12.01 14.10 66.74
N GLU A 602 12.29 13.27 65.72
CA GLU A 602 12.10 13.61 64.31
C GLU A 602 10.75 13.11 63.79
N ASN A 603 10.08 13.91 62.97
CA ASN A 603 8.86 13.47 62.32
C ASN A 603 9.17 12.32 61.34
N ARG A 604 8.71 11.12 61.68
CA ARG A 604 8.96 9.90 60.90
C ARG A 604 8.16 9.87 59.59
N PHE A 605 7.09 10.66 59.46
CA PHE A 605 6.20 10.65 58.30
C PHE A 605 6.23 11.94 57.49
N VAL A 606 6.32 11.78 56.17
CA VAL A 606 6.05 12.86 55.19
C VAL A 606 4.98 12.37 54.23
N ASN A 607 3.86 13.09 54.16
CA ASN A 607 2.70 12.70 53.36
C ASN A 607 2.59 13.52 52.09
N PHE A 608 2.15 12.88 51.02
CA PHE A 608 1.89 13.48 49.71
C PHE A 608 0.48 13.13 49.26
N THR A 609 -0.26 14.13 48.82
CA THR A 609 -1.64 14.05 48.34
C THR A 609 -1.80 14.82 47.03
N SER A 610 -3.03 14.99 46.54
CA SER A 610 -3.29 15.86 45.38
C SER A 610 -2.88 17.32 45.61
N ALA A 611 -2.85 17.79 46.87
CA ALA A 611 -2.37 19.13 47.20
C ALA A 611 -0.87 19.31 46.88
N GLU A 612 -0.09 18.22 46.93
CA GLU A 612 1.34 18.20 46.64
C GLU A 612 1.64 17.84 45.17
N GLY A 613 0.64 17.50 44.36
CA GLY A 613 0.76 17.26 42.92
C GLY A 613 0.48 15.83 42.44
N LEU A 614 0.08 14.92 43.32
CA LEU A 614 -0.38 13.58 42.90
C LEU A 614 -1.68 13.69 42.06
N PRO A 615 -1.84 12.87 41.01
CA PRO A 615 -3.02 12.92 40.15
C PRO A 615 -4.28 12.36 40.82
N SER A 616 -4.13 11.49 41.82
CA SER A 616 -5.22 10.99 42.65
C SER A 616 -4.75 10.66 44.06
N HIS A 617 -5.69 10.61 45.01
CA HIS A 617 -5.47 10.15 46.38
C HIS A 617 -5.42 8.63 46.50
N PHE A 618 -6.04 7.91 45.57
CA PHE A 618 -6.00 6.45 45.55
C PHE A 618 -4.73 5.97 44.85
N VAL A 619 -3.79 5.43 45.63
CA VAL A 619 -2.52 4.90 45.13
C VAL A 619 -2.53 3.38 45.27
N TYR A 620 -2.46 2.69 44.13
CA TYR A 620 -2.59 1.24 44.05
C TYR A 620 -1.24 0.53 44.19
N ASP A 621 -0.22 1.03 43.51
CA ASP A 621 1.12 0.46 43.52
C ASP A 621 2.19 1.56 43.44
N LEU A 622 3.42 1.21 43.82
CA LEU A 622 4.57 2.09 43.77
C LEU A 622 5.83 1.32 43.42
N LEU A 623 6.72 1.97 42.64
CA LEU A 623 7.92 1.35 42.10
C LEU A 623 9.10 2.32 42.16
N PRO A 624 10.03 2.12 43.12
CA PRO A 624 11.32 2.79 43.11
C PRO A 624 12.14 2.42 41.87
N ALA A 625 12.67 3.41 41.17
CA ALA A 625 13.55 3.24 40.03
C ALA A 625 15.03 3.56 40.40
N PRO A 626 16.02 3.00 39.69
CA PRO A 626 17.44 3.20 40.01
C PRO A 626 17.95 4.63 39.85
N ASP A 627 17.22 5.50 39.16
CA ASP A 627 17.56 6.89 38.87
C ASP A 627 17.10 7.88 39.97
N ASN A 628 16.89 7.38 41.19
CA ASN A 628 16.33 8.12 42.33
C ASN A 628 14.90 8.64 42.07
N THR A 629 14.18 8.07 41.11
CA THR A 629 12.75 8.35 40.92
C THR A 629 11.89 7.26 41.55
N ILE A 630 10.67 7.62 41.93
CA ILE A 630 9.64 6.68 42.34
C ILE A 630 8.44 6.91 41.46
N TRP A 631 7.89 5.82 40.94
CA TRP A 631 6.66 5.82 40.17
C TRP A 631 5.49 5.42 41.06
N PHE A 632 4.35 6.06 40.85
CA PHE A 632 3.10 5.81 41.57
C PHE A 632 2.00 5.48 40.56
N ALA A 633 1.38 4.33 40.75
CA ALA A 633 0.17 3.91 40.06
C ALA A 633 -1.02 4.42 40.86
N THR A 634 -1.89 5.20 40.23
CA THR A 634 -3.02 5.83 40.91
C THR A 634 -4.30 5.66 40.09
N TYR A 635 -5.44 5.93 40.70
CA TYR A 635 -6.73 5.99 40.01
C TYR A 635 -6.81 7.09 38.93
N GLY A 636 -5.94 8.11 39.00
CA GLY A 636 -5.96 9.28 38.10
C GLY A 636 -4.84 9.33 37.07
N GLY A 637 -4.10 8.23 36.90
CA GLY A 637 -2.94 8.10 36.02
C GLY A 637 -1.68 7.69 36.78
N VAL A 638 -0.55 7.84 36.10
CA VAL A 638 0.77 7.53 36.66
C VAL A 638 1.45 8.81 37.09
N SER A 639 2.18 8.77 38.21
CA SER A 639 3.01 9.89 38.65
C SER A 639 4.45 9.47 38.89
N ARG A 640 5.39 10.28 38.41
CA ARG A 640 6.83 10.12 38.67
C ARG A 640 7.31 11.21 39.61
N TYR A 641 7.98 10.82 40.68
CA TYR A 641 8.56 11.72 41.68
C TYR A 641 10.08 11.58 41.75
N ASN A 642 10.80 12.70 41.70
CA ASN A 642 12.25 12.70 41.88
C ASN A 642 12.62 12.97 43.34
N THR A 643 13.17 11.96 44.02
CA THR A 643 13.55 12.02 45.44
C THR A 643 14.73 12.95 45.74
N SER A 644 15.51 13.33 44.73
CA SER A 644 16.63 14.28 44.87
C SER A 644 16.18 15.75 44.88
N THR A 645 14.92 16.03 44.53
CA THR A 645 14.38 17.39 44.56
C THR A 645 14.10 17.82 46.00
N PRO A 646 14.59 18.98 46.47
CA PRO A 646 14.26 19.48 47.80
C PRO A 646 12.75 19.60 48.02
N LEU A 647 12.28 19.17 49.21
CA LEU A 647 10.88 19.29 49.63
C LEU A 647 10.38 20.74 49.44
N GLY A 648 9.25 20.92 48.76
CA GLY A 648 8.63 22.24 48.51
C GLY A 648 8.76 22.80 47.09
N ARG A 649 9.41 22.09 46.15
CA ARG A 649 9.35 22.38 44.71
C ARG A 649 8.55 21.30 43.97
N VAL A 650 7.90 21.68 42.85
CA VAL A 650 7.16 20.75 41.99
C VAL A 650 8.08 19.62 41.57
N SER A 651 7.75 18.41 42.01
CA SER A 651 8.58 17.20 41.90
C SER A 651 7.84 16.03 41.25
N PHE A 652 6.51 16.13 41.13
CA PHE A 652 5.66 15.16 40.44
C PHE A 652 5.49 15.52 38.96
N VAL A 653 5.65 14.52 38.10
CA VAL A 653 5.30 14.56 36.68
C VAL A 653 4.22 13.51 36.44
N ASN A 654 3.05 13.94 35.99
CA ASN A 654 1.87 13.08 35.85
C ASN A 654 1.67 12.70 34.38
N PHE A 655 1.29 11.45 34.14
CA PHE A 655 0.98 10.89 32.84
C PHE A 655 -0.44 10.31 32.87
N THR A 656 -1.23 10.65 31.87
CA THR A 656 -2.64 10.28 31.71
C THR A 656 -2.91 9.74 30.32
N ILE A 657 -4.17 9.42 30.00
CA ILE A 657 -4.58 9.04 28.64
C ILE A 657 -4.17 10.08 27.58
N LYS A 658 -4.07 11.36 27.97
CA LYS A 658 -3.63 12.43 27.05
C LYS A 658 -2.15 12.31 26.64
N ASP A 659 -1.35 11.63 27.46
CA ASP A 659 0.09 11.48 27.26
C ASP A 659 0.43 10.17 26.55
N GLY A 660 -0.50 9.20 26.51
CA GLY A 660 -0.33 7.91 25.82
C GLY A 660 -0.74 6.68 26.63
N LEU A 661 -1.13 6.85 27.90
CA LEU A 661 -1.63 5.78 28.75
C LEU A 661 -2.96 5.22 28.20
N VAL A 662 -3.18 3.91 28.29
CA VAL A 662 -4.43 3.31 27.75
C VAL A 662 -5.65 3.58 28.63
N ASP A 663 -5.47 3.61 29.95
CA ASP A 663 -6.49 3.98 30.94
C ASP A 663 -5.85 4.72 32.11
N ASN A 664 -6.56 5.66 32.75
CA ASN A 664 -6.05 6.40 33.90
C ASN A 664 -6.04 5.57 35.18
N GLU A 665 -6.87 4.54 35.31
CA GLU A 665 -6.83 3.66 36.47
C GLU A 665 -5.68 2.67 36.33
N VAL A 666 -4.58 2.94 37.03
CA VAL A 666 -3.36 2.10 36.97
C VAL A 666 -3.25 1.30 38.25
N ASN A 667 -3.27 -0.03 38.11
CA ASN A 667 -3.28 -0.97 39.22
C ASN A 667 -1.87 -1.47 39.58
N ALA A 668 -0.98 -1.60 38.60
CA ALA A 668 0.32 -2.25 38.78
C ALA A 668 1.44 -1.57 37.99
N LEU A 669 2.66 -1.60 38.54
CA LEU A 669 3.87 -1.07 37.92
C LEU A 669 4.92 -2.17 37.79
N HIS A 670 5.57 -2.25 36.64
CA HIS A 670 6.78 -3.04 36.47
C HIS A 670 7.81 -2.30 35.62
N ARG A 671 9.10 -2.57 35.85
CA ARG A 671 10.19 -2.06 35.02
C ARG A 671 11.01 -3.23 34.54
N SER A 672 11.09 -3.39 33.22
CA SER A 672 11.90 -4.44 32.61
C SER A 672 13.39 -4.15 32.68
N ASP A 673 14.20 -5.20 32.50
CA ASP A 673 15.67 -5.12 32.53
C ASP A 673 16.24 -4.15 31.49
N ASP A 674 15.54 -3.96 30.37
CA ASP A 674 15.90 -2.99 29.33
C ASP A 674 15.52 -1.53 29.65
N GLY A 675 14.92 -1.29 30.81
CA GLY A 675 14.54 0.02 31.31
C GLY A 675 13.14 0.49 30.91
N ARG A 676 12.37 -0.30 30.14
CA ARG A 676 10.98 0.04 29.79
C ARG A 676 10.07 -0.08 31.01
N MET A 677 9.12 0.84 31.11
CA MET A 677 8.08 0.84 32.14
C MET A 677 6.81 0.19 31.60
N TRP A 678 6.19 -0.63 32.44
CA TRP A 678 4.95 -1.33 32.17
C TRP A 678 3.91 -0.92 33.22
N PHE A 679 2.71 -0.61 32.75
CA PHE A 679 1.62 -0.13 33.58
C PHE A 679 0.41 -1.03 33.33
N GLY A 680 0.00 -1.78 34.36
CA GLY A 680 -1.25 -2.55 34.32
C GLY A 680 -2.41 -1.61 34.62
N THR A 681 -3.38 -1.51 33.72
CA THR A 681 -4.51 -0.60 33.85
C THR A 681 -5.83 -1.35 33.63
N ASP A 682 -6.96 -0.68 33.81
CA ASP A 682 -8.29 -1.25 33.53
C ASP A 682 -8.56 -1.48 32.03
N GLY A 683 -7.81 -0.80 31.17
CA GLY A 683 -7.90 -0.86 29.70
C GLY A 683 -6.84 -1.72 29.01
N GLY A 684 -5.97 -2.38 29.77
CA GLY A 684 -4.91 -3.26 29.27
C GLY A 684 -3.56 -2.95 29.91
N VAL A 685 -2.48 -3.22 29.19
CA VAL A 685 -1.12 -2.88 29.61
C VAL A 685 -0.64 -1.68 28.79
N SER A 686 -0.12 -0.64 29.44
CA SER A 686 0.62 0.43 28.75
C SER A 686 2.13 0.23 28.92
N ILE A 687 2.89 0.56 27.89
CA ILE A 687 4.35 0.40 27.83
C ILE A 687 4.96 1.76 27.51
N TYR A 688 6.06 2.12 28.17
CA TYR A 688 6.76 3.37 27.96
C TYR A 688 8.27 3.17 28.00
N ASP A 689 8.98 3.61 26.94
CA ASP A 689 10.45 3.55 26.85
C ASP A 689 11.16 4.86 27.24
N GLY A 690 10.40 5.86 27.69
CA GLY A 690 10.90 7.21 27.96
C GLY A 690 10.61 8.22 26.84
N ILE A 691 10.22 7.76 25.65
CA ILE A 691 9.94 8.58 24.46
C ILE A 691 8.55 8.27 23.90
N ALA A 692 8.27 7.00 23.63
CA ALA A 692 7.06 6.50 22.99
C ALA A 692 6.22 5.67 23.97
N TRP A 693 4.91 5.73 23.77
CA TRP A 693 3.93 4.92 24.50
C TRP A 693 3.38 3.83 23.58
N SER A 694 3.15 2.64 24.11
CA SER A 694 2.42 1.57 23.42
C SER A 694 1.42 0.92 24.36
N SER A 695 0.51 0.09 23.84
CA SER A 695 -0.41 -0.67 24.68
C SER A 695 -0.75 -2.05 24.13
N LEU A 696 -1.05 -2.96 25.05
CA LEU A 696 -1.54 -4.32 24.80
C LEU A 696 -2.94 -4.47 25.41
N ASP A 697 -3.87 -5.03 24.67
CA ASP A 697 -5.23 -5.36 25.08
C ASP A 697 -5.62 -6.78 24.60
N THR A 698 -6.91 -7.11 24.68
CA THR A 698 -7.43 -8.43 24.28
C THR A 698 -7.30 -8.71 22.79
N TRP A 699 -7.27 -7.67 21.94
CA TRP A 699 -6.99 -7.81 20.51
C TRP A 699 -5.54 -8.23 20.29
N GLU A 700 -4.58 -7.68 21.05
CA GLU A 700 -3.18 -8.12 20.96
C GLU A 700 -2.95 -9.54 21.49
N GLY A 701 -3.72 -9.97 22.49
CA GLY A 701 -3.69 -11.32 23.05
C GLY A 701 -3.77 -11.40 24.57
N LEU A 702 -4.09 -10.31 25.27
CA LEU A 702 -4.39 -10.39 26.71
C LEU A 702 -5.69 -11.18 26.94
N VAL A 703 -5.75 -11.91 28.05
CA VAL A 703 -6.94 -12.67 28.43
C VAL A 703 -8.08 -11.76 28.91
N GLY A 704 -7.74 -10.59 29.46
CA GLY A 704 -8.69 -9.56 29.88
C GLY A 704 -8.00 -8.20 29.95
N THR A 705 -8.78 -7.11 29.90
CA THR A 705 -8.22 -5.74 29.89
C THR A 705 -7.89 -5.22 31.28
N ASN A 706 -8.58 -5.66 32.33
CA ASN A 706 -8.28 -5.20 33.68
C ASN A 706 -7.06 -5.94 34.24
N VAL A 707 -5.89 -5.31 34.13
CA VAL A 707 -4.60 -5.86 34.57
C VAL A 707 -4.34 -5.43 36.00
N THR A 708 -4.28 -6.40 36.90
CA THR A 708 -4.18 -6.20 38.35
C THR A 708 -2.75 -6.29 38.87
N THR A 709 -1.86 -7.01 38.17
CA THR A 709 -0.47 -7.24 38.57
C THR A 709 0.40 -7.60 37.37
N ILE A 710 1.69 -7.26 37.43
CA ILE A 710 2.68 -7.53 36.38
C ILE A 710 3.93 -8.10 37.02
N TYR A 711 4.48 -9.16 36.41
CA TYR A 711 5.73 -9.77 36.83
C TYR A 711 6.58 -10.16 35.61
N GLU A 712 7.92 -10.09 35.71
CA GLU A 712 8.83 -10.58 34.68
C GLU A 712 9.69 -11.71 35.25
N ASP A 713 9.66 -12.87 34.58
CA ASP A 713 10.45 -14.02 35.00
C ASP A 713 11.90 -13.96 34.50
N THR A 714 12.74 -14.82 35.07
CA THR A 714 14.17 -14.90 34.74
C THR A 714 14.46 -15.35 33.30
N SER A 715 13.45 -15.85 32.58
CA SER A 715 13.54 -16.22 31.17
C SER A 715 13.06 -15.09 30.24
N GLY A 716 12.73 -13.92 30.79
CA GLY A 716 12.28 -12.73 30.08
C GLY A 716 10.83 -12.80 29.61
N PHE A 717 9.99 -13.68 30.18
CA PHE A 717 8.54 -13.61 29.96
C PHE A 717 7.91 -12.65 30.96
N LEU A 718 7.01 -11.83 30.46
CA LEU A 718 6.11 -11.01 31.26
C LEU A 718 4.85 -11.81 31.57
N TRP A 719 4.36 -11.72 32.79
CA TRP A 719 3.14 -12.33 33.27
C TRP A 719 2.20 -11.21 33.71
N PHE A 720 1.02 -11.17 33.13
CA PHE A 720 -0.02 -10.19 33.40
C PHE A 720 -1.17 -10.89 34.10
N GLY A 721 -1.40 -10.55 35.37
CA GLY A 721 -2.59 -10.98 36.10
C GLY A 721 -3.74 -10.07 35.74
N THR A 722 -4.89 -10.66 35.42
CA THR A 722 -6.10 -9.92 35.08
C THR A 722 -7.28 -10.39 35.92
N THR A 723 -8.44 -9.77 35.75
CA THR A 723 -9.69 -10.26 36.32
C THR A 723 -10.26 -11.49 35.59
N GLU A 724 -9.68 -11.86 34.45
CA GLU A 724 -10.17 -12.94 33.55
C GLU A 724 -9.17 -14.09 33.40
N GLY A 725 -7.98 -13.98 33.99
CA GLY A 725 -6.98 -15.04 34.07
C GLY A 725 -5.57 -14.47 34.17
N VAL A 726 -4.59 -15.26 33.72
CA VAL A 726 -3.20 -14.81 33.60
C VAL A 726 -2.76 -14.91 32.15
N THR A 727 -2.08 -13.89 31.64
CA THR A 727 -1.44 -13.92 30.32
C THR A 727 0.07 -13.92 30.48
N ARG A 728 0.73 -14.94 29.93
CA ARG A 728 2.18 -14.96 29.72
C ARG A 728 2.51 -14.38 28.35
N TYR A 729 3.42 -13.43 28.32
CA TYR A 729 3.81 -12.66 27.16
C TYR A 729 5.32 -12.69 26.94
N ARG A 730 5.75 -12.95 25.70
CA ARG A 730 7.12 -12.69 25.26
C ARG A 730 7.11 -11.68 24.13
N ARG A 731 7.93 -10.65 24.28
CA ARG A 731 8.11 -9.61 23.27
C ARG A 731 8.78 -10.15 22.02
N SER A 732 8.34 -9.66 20.87
CA SER A 732 9.05 -9.87 19.62
C SER A 732 10.20 -8.88 19.51
N THR A 733 11.40 -9.36 19.20
CA THR A 733 12.57 -8.52 18.90
C THR A 733 12.72 -8.21 17.41
N VAL A 734 11.83 -8.77 16.57
CA VAL A 734 11.85 -8.55 15.12
C VAL A 734 11.10 -7.25 14.84
N PRO A 735 11.79 -6.18 14.38
CA PRO A 735 11.15 -4.91 14.13
C PRO A 735 10.26 -4.98 12.88
N SER A 736 9.26 -4.10 12.81
CA SER A 736 8.45 -3.90 11.61
C SER A 736 9.26 -3.29 10.46
N THR A 737 8.71 -3.30 9.25
CA THR A 737 9.27 -2.54 8.11
C THR A 737 8.49 -1.24 7.92
N VAL A 738 9.14 -0.18 7.46
CA VAL A 738 8.47 1.06 7.03
C VAL A 738 8.85 1.39 5.60
N ARG A 739 7.90 1.90 4.82
CA ARG A 739 8.14 2.40 3.47
C ARG A 739 7.51 3.76 3.26
N ILE A 740 8.16 4.56 2.41
CA ILE A 740 7.56 5.79 1.88
C ILE A 740 6.63 5.36 0.74
N VAL A 741 5.38 5.80 0.78
CA VAL A 741 4.34 5.46 -0.19
C VAL A 741 4.30 6.48 -1.32
N ALA A 742 4.41 7.77 -0.99
CA ALA A 742 4.42 8.83 -1.98
C ALA A 742 5.01 10.13 -1.41
N VAL A 743 5.49 10.99 -2.30
CA VAL A 743 5.79 12.40 -1.98
C VAL A 743 4.90 13.28 -2.84
N ASN A 744 4.05 14.10 -2.22
CA ASN A 744 3.24 15.08 -2.92
C ASN A 744 3.88 16.47 -2.78
N VAL A 745 3.94 17.19 -3.89
CA VAL A 745 4.43 18.57 -3.93
C VAL A 745 3.34 19.46 -4.51
N ALA A 746 2.83 20.35 -3.67
CA ALA A 746 1.93 21.42 -4.07
C ALA A 746 2.74 22.67 -4.42
N SER A 747 2.68 23.06 -5.70
CA SER A 747 3.30 24.28 -6.24
C SER A 747 2.22 25.17 -6.87
N MET A 748 2.53 26.44 -7.18
CA MET A 748 1.58 27.47 -7.68
C MET A 748 0.87 27.17 -9.03
N GLY A 749 0.79 25.90 -9.48
CA GLY A 749 0.11 25.52 -10.72
C GLY A 749 -0.46 24.09 -10.79
N ALA A 750 -0.07 23.16 -9.91
CA ALA A 750 -0.67 21.83 -9.79
C ALA A 750 -0.09 21.05 -8.59
N ASP A 751 -0.90 20.19 -7.98
CA ASP A 751 -0.48 19.17 -7.03
C ASP A 751 0.02 17.96 -7.80
N LYS A 752 1.26 17.54 -7.56
CA LYS A 752 1.83 16.34 -8.18
C LYS A 752 2.26 15.33 -7.13
N ARG A 753 1.76 14.10 -7.27
CA ARG A 753 2.12 12.92 -6.47
C ARG A 753 3.25 12.16 -7.19
N TYR A 754 4.35 11.93 -6.49
CA TYR A 754 5.50 11.14 -6.97
C TYR A 754 5.52 9.81 -6.24
N ALA A 755 5.62 8.71 -6.99
CA ALA A 755 5.84 7.38 -6.41
C ALA A 755 7.28 7.25 -5.86
N PRO A 756 7.57 6.28 -4.98
CA PRO A 756 8.89 6.15 -4.33
C PRO A 756 10.02 5.86 -5.32
N SER A 757 9.70 5.21 -6.45
CA SER A 757 10.63 4.93 -7.55
C SER A 757 10.92 6.14 -8.43
N GLU A 758 10.07 7.18 -8.40
CA GLU A 758 10.20 8.34 -9.27
C GLU A 758 11.24 9.33 -8.75
N ARG A 759 12.06 9.88 -9.65
CA ARG A 759 12.99 10.95 -9.30
C ARG A 759 12.23 12.25 -9.04
N ILE A 760 12.22 12.69 -7.78
CA ILE A 760 11.60 13.96 -7.37
C ILE A 760 12.41 15.13 -7.96
N PRO A 761 11.81 16.01 -8.78
CA PRO A 761 12.50 17.19 -9.31
C PRO A 761 12.81 18.19 -8.20
N SER A 762 13.70 19.15 -8.49
CA SER A 762 13.98 20.22 -7.51
C SER A 762 12.73 21.07 -7.27
N ILE A 763 12.37 21.25 -6.00
CA ILE A 763 11.19 22.00 -5.58
C ILE A 763 11.56 23.42 -5.19
N THR A 764 10.61 24.36 -5.26
CA THR A 764 10.88 25.76 -4.95
C THR A 764 10.71 26.03 -3.45
N ALA A 765 11.58 26.87 -2.86
CA ALA A 765 11.41 27.32 -1.49
C ALA A 765 10.03 27.99 -1.30
N GLY A 766 9.28 27.51 -0.31
CA GLY A 766 7.89 27.87 -0.04
C GLY A 766 6.85 26.88 -0.60
N SER A 767 7.24 25.85 -1.35
CA SER A 767 6.32 24.77 -1.77
C SER A 767 5.87 23.93 -0.57
N TYR A 768 4.61 23.49 -0.59
CA TYR A 768 4.06 22.61 0.43
C TYR A 768 4.31 21.16 0.03
N VAL A 769 5.01 20.41 0.88
CA VAL A 769 5.39 19.02 0.64
C VAL A 769 4.68 18.14 1.65
N THR A 770 4.04 17.08 1.18
CA THR A 770 3.57 15.99 2.06
C THR A 770 4.26 14.69 1.68
N ILE A 771 4.68 13.95 2.69
CA ILE A 771 5.33 12.64 2.54
C ILE A 771 4.41 11.63 3.20
N GLU A 772 3.86 10.71 2.40
CA GLU A 772 3.03 9.59 2.85
C GLU A 772 3.94 8.39 3.11
N TYR A 773 3.76 7.73 4.25
CA TYR A 773 4.52 6.55 4.65
C TYR A 773 3.63 5.58 5.41
N GLN A 774 4.01 4.30 5.41
CA GLN A 774 3.23 3.23 6.00
C GLN A 774 4.17 2.16 6.58
N ALA A 775 3.84 1.66 7.76
CA ALA A 775 4.48 0.50 8.36
C ALA A 775 3.79 -0.78 7.87
N ILE A 776 4.58 -1.77 7.49
CA ILE A 776 4.10 -3.14 7.25
C ILE A 776 4.37 -3.92 8.53
N ASP A 777 3.32 -4.07 9.34
CA ASP A 777 3.36 -4.66 10.67
C ASP A 777 2.09 -5.50 10.93
N PHE A 778 2.25 -6.81 11.05
CA PHE A 778 1.13 -7.73 11.32
C PHE A 778 0.91 -8.02 12.81
N LYS A 779 1.79 -7.54 13.70
CA LYS A 779 1.66 -7.73 15.15
C LYS A 779 0.98 -6.54 15.84
N THR A 780 1.19 -5.33 15.35
CA THR A 780 0.64 -4.09 15.93
C THR A 780 -0.68 -3.71 15.25
N HIS A 781 -1.70 -3.41 16.04
CA HIS A 781 -2.98 -2.92 15.52
C HIS A 781 -2.76 -1.65 14.68
N PRO A 782 -3.36 -1.51 13.47
CA PRO A 782 -3.15 -0.36 12.60
C PRO A 782 -3.29 1.01 13.29
N GLN A 783 -4.30 1.18 14.15
CA GLN A 783 -4.55 2.44 14.89
C GLN A 783 -3.56 2.73 16.03
N LYS A 784 -2.71 1.76 16.40
CA LYS A 784 -1.69 1.88 17.45
C LYS A 784 -0.27 2.05 16.89
N ARG A 785 -0.08 1.81 15.59
CA ARG A 785 1.21 1.99 14.90
C ARG A 785 1.67 3.43 15.02
N GLN A 786 2.96 3.59 15.25
CA GLN A 786 3.57 4.89 15.46
C GLN A 786 4.78 5.06 14.56
N TYR A 787 5.15 6.32 14.36
CA TYR A 787 6.24 6.72 13.49
C TYR A 787 7.06 7.80 14.18
N SER A 788 8.38 7.68 14.04
CA SER A 788 9.31 8.75 14.42
C SER A 788 10.02 9.24 13.18
N HIS A 789 10.09 10.56 13.02
CA HIS A 789 10.62 11.19 11.82
C HIS A 789 11.59 12.32 12.16
N ARG A 790 12.54 12.58 11.26
CA ARG A 790 13.46 13.70 11.34
C ARG A 790 13.80 14.23 9.94
N ILE A 791 14.16 15.51 9.88
CA ILE A 791 14.67 16.15 8.66
C ILE A 791 16.11 16.60 8.93
N GLN A 792 17.02 16.14 8.09
CA GLN A 792 18.42 16.58 8.09
C GLN A 792 18.68 17.50 6.90
N GLU A 793 19.49 18.52 7.10
CA GLU A 793 20.00 19.40 6.04
C GLU A 793 21.39 18.85 5.65
N SER A 794 21.62 18.61 4.36
CA SER A 794 22.88 18.09 3.85
C SER A 794 23.72 19.25 3.30
N ASP A 795 24.73 19.67 4.08
CA ASP A 795 25.69 20.72 3.73
C ASP A 795 26.93 20.15 3.02
N GLY A 796 26.75 19.45 1.89
CA GLY A 796 27.88 18.77 1.23
C GLY A 796 28.47 17.62 2.04
N ASP A 797 29.67 17.13 1.67
CA ASP A 797 30.27 15.81 2.03
C ASP A 797 30.39 15.43 3.53
N GLU A 798 29.86 16.21 4.48
CA GLU A 798 29.67 15.78 5.86
C GLU A 798 28.24 16.11 6.37
N PRO A 799 27.54 15.15 7.01
CA PRO A 799 26.23 15.42 7.60
C PRO A 799 26.35 16.45 8.72
N SER A 800 25.75 17.63 8.55
CA SER A 800 25.68 18.64 9.60
C SER A 800 24.68 18.21 10.69
N VAL A 801 24.97 18.63 11.93
CA VAL A 801 24.34 18.26 13.22
C VAL A 801 22.95 17.61 13.08
N ALA A 802 22.87 16.30 13.31
CA ALA A 802 21.62 15.56 13.32
C ALA A 802 20.59 16.24 14.24
N ARG A 803 19.48 16.72 13.66
CA ARG A 803 18.34 17.18 14.47
C ARG A 803 17.76 15.98 15.21
N SER A 804 17.43 16.17 16.48
CA SER A 804 16.70 15.19 17.28
C SER A 804 15.40 14.80 16.58
N TYR A 805 14.99 13.54 16.73
CA TYR A 805 13.70 13.06 16.26
C TYR A 805 12.56 13.93 16.80
N LEU A 806 11.55 14.17 15.96
CA LEU A 806 10.30 14.75 16.41
C LEU A 806 9.55 13.73 17.29
N PRO A 807 8.65 14.19 18.18
CA PRO A 807 7.85 13.29 19.01
C PRO A 807 7.14 12.24 18.16
N PRO A 808 7.05 10.98 18.62
CA PRO A 808 6.31 9.93 17.93
C PRO A 808 4.89 10.36 17.57
N THR A 809 4.43 9.97 16.39
CA THR A 809 3.09 10.28 15.89
C THR A 809 2.42 9.03 15.32
N LYS A 810 1.08 8.98 15.34
CA LYS A 810 0.28 7.95 14.67
C LYS A 810 -0.08 8.33 13.23
N GLU A 811 0.19 9.58 12.85
CA GLU A 811 -0.07 10.07 11.49
C GLU A 811 0.82 9.35 10.48
N THR A 812 0.25 8.99 9.34
CA THR A 812 0.94 8.36 8.19
C THR A 812 1.39 9.38 7.15
N VAL A 813 1.15 10.67 7.41
CA VAL A 813 1.49 11.77 6.52
C VAL A 813 2.26 12.83 7.28
N PHE A 814 3.44 13.17 6.77
CA PHE A 814 4.23 14.28 7.27
C PHE A 814 4.12 15.47 6.32
N ALA A 815 3.73 16.64 6.84
CA ALA A 815 3.59 17.86 6.06
C ALA A 815 4.66 18.88 6.44
N TRP A 816 5.29 19.50 5.43
CA TRP A 816 6.40 20.43 5.63
C TRP A 816 6.53 21.45 4.49
N THR A 817 6.87 22.69 4.84
CA THR A 817 7.09 23.79 3.88
C THR A 817 8.52 24.34 4.02
N PRO A 818 9.49 23.87 3.21
CA PRO A 818 10.87 24.36 3.26
C PRO A 818 10.96 25.84 2.91
N GLN A 819 11.51 26.64 3.81
CA GLN A 819 11.72 28.09 3.58
C GLN A 819 13.10 28.41 3.01
N LYS A 820 14.10 27.55 3.24
CA LYS A 820 15.48 27.75 2.79
C LYS A 820 15.83 26.78 1.67
N ALA A 821 16.56 27.26 0.66
CA ALA A 821 17.14 26.41 -0.35
C ALA A 821 18.25 25.54 0.27
N GLY A 822 18.32 24.28 -0.15
CA GLY A 822 19.19 23.26 0.46
C GLY A 822 18.79 21.86 0.00
N VAL A 823 19.62 20.86 0.32
CA VAL A 823 19.27 19.45 0.15
C VAL A 823 18.81 18.94 1.50
N TYR A 824 17.60 18.41 1.56
CA TYR A 824 17.03 17.87 2.78
C TYR A 824 16.82 16.36 2.64
N ILE A 825 17.13 15.63 3.70
CA ILE A 825 16.87 14.20 3.80
C ILE A 825 15.79 14.03 4.87
N PHE A 826 14.61 13.59 4.45
CA PHE A 826 13.56 13.15 5.36
C PHE A 826 13.78 11.68 5.69
N GLU A 827 13.81 11.33 6.96
CA GLU A 827 13.93 9.96 7.44
C GLU A 827 12.78 9.63 8.37
N VAL A 828 12.22 8.44 8.21
CA VAL A 828 11.14 7.90 9.06
C VAL A 828 11.46 6.47 9.46
N GLN A 829 11.10 6.13 10.70
CA GLN A 829 11.07 4.76 11.23
C GLN A 829 9.69 4.50 11.83
N ALA A 830 9.21 3.27 11.69
CA ALA A 830 8.04 2.77 12.40
C ALA A 830 8.43 2.28 13.80
N ILE A 831 7.51 2.45 14.74
CA ILE A 831 7.57 1.95 16.11
C ILE A 831 6.44 0.96 16.28
N ASP A 832 6.80 -0.29 16.58
CA ASP A 832 5.83 -1.37 16.78
C ASP A 832 5.28 -1.41 18.22
N ARG A 833 4.36 -2.36 18.49
CA ARG A 833 3.74 -2.53 19.82
C ARG A 833 4.74 -2.84 20.94
N ASP A 834 5.89 -3.42 20.60
CA ASP A 834 6.97 -3.79 21.52
C ASP A 834 8.01 -2.66 21.69
N LEU A 835 7.75 -1.51 21.07
CA LEU A 835 8.65 -0.36 20.99
C LEU A 835 10.00 -0.72 20.34
N ASN A 836 9.99 -1.58 19.33
CA ASN A 836 11.14 -1.72 18.43
C ASN A 836 11.02 -0.70 17.29
N ASN A 837 12.16 -0.14 16.89
CA ASN A 837 12.25 0.77 15.76
C ASN A 837 12.61 -0.01 14.49
N SER A 838 11.91 0.26 13.39
CA SER A 838 12.26 -0.25 12.07
C SER A 838 13.59 0.29 11.56
N ALA A 839 14.12 -0.33 10.50
CA ALA A 839 15.13 0.33 9.67
C ALA A 839 14.57 1.67 9.12
N LEU A 840 15.45 2.64 8.88
CA LEU A 840 15.06 3.96 8.38
C LEU A 840 14.67 3.88 6.90
N ALA A 841 13.52 4.45 6.55
CA ALA A 841 13.21 4.81 5.18
C ALA A 841 13.51 6.30 4.97
N SER A 842 14.18 6.63 3.87
CA SER A 842 14.63 8.00 3.60
C SER A 842 14.25 8.49 2.22
N VAL A 843 13.94 9.77 2.09
CA VAL A 843 13.77 10.44 0.79
C VAL A 843 14.50 11.78 0.76
N THR A 844 15.18 12.04 -0.36
CA THR A 844 15.94 13.27 -0.57
C THR A 844 15.13 14.28 -1.36
N VAL A 845 14.95 15.47 -0.80
CA VAL A 845 14.22 16.58 -1.41
C VAL A 845 15.17 17.76 -1.63
N LYS A 846 15.40 18.11 -2.89
CA LYS A 846 16.24 19.26 -3.26
C LYS A 846 15.40 20.52 -3.40
N VAL A 847 15.66 21.52 -2.55
CA VAL A 847 14.94 22.80 -2.54
C VAL A 847 15.80 23.88 -3.19
N VAL A 848 15.27 24.55 -4.21
CA VAL A 848 15.91 25.66 -4.92
C VAL A 848 15.22 27.00 -4.60
N PRO A 849 15.93 28.14 -4.70
CA PRO A 849 15.33 29.45 -4.54
C PRO A 849 14.24 29.72 -5.59
N GLN A 850 13.36 30.68 -5.33
CA GLN A 850 12.39 31.13 -6.33
C GLN A 850 13.11 31.65 -7.58
N TRP A 851 12.53 31.43 -8.77
CA TRP A 851 13.18 31.70 -10.05
C TRP A 851 13.69 33.14 -10.21
N TYR A 852 13.04 34.13 -9.60
CA TYR A 852 13.45 35.54 -9.64
C TYR A 852 14.57 35.90 -8.65
N LEU A 853 14.89 35.01 -7.70
CA LEU A 853 16.07 35.12 -6.84
C LEU A 853 17.27 34.38 -7.44
N ASN A 854 17.09 33.67 -8.55
CA ASN A 854 18.17 33.02 -9.27
C ASN A 854 18.96 34.08 -10.06
N GLY A 855 20.21 34.33 -9.67
CA GLY A 855 21.07 35.34 -10.29
C GLY A 855 21.23 35.18 -11.80
N TRP A 856 21.17 33.95 -12.32
CA TRP A 856 21.28 33.68 -13.75
C TRP A 856 20.07 34.15 -14.58
N ILE A 857 18.91 34.30 -13.93
CA ILE A 857 17.66 34.79 -14.56
C ILE A 857 17.45 36.26 -14.22
N ALA A 858 17.60 36.62 -12.94
CA ALA A 858 17.36 37.96 -12.45
C ALA A 858 18.27 39.00 -13.12
N ILE A 859 19.56 38.70 -13.30
CA ILE A 859 20.53 39.65 -13.86
C ILE A 859 20.19 39.98 -15.33
N PRO A 860 20.00 39.01 -16.25
CA PRO A 860 19.57 39.31 -17.61
C PRO A 860 18.21 39.99 -17.69
N SER A 861 17.22 39.58 -16.88
CA SER A 861 15.89 40.19 -16.89
C SER A 861 15.90 41.65 -16.45
N VAL A 862 16.63 41.99 -15.38
CA VAL A 862 16.81 43.38 -14.94
C VAL A 862 17.58 44.18 -15.98
N THR A 863 18.60 43.59 -16.61
CA THR A 863 19.37 44.25 -17.68
C THR A 863 18.50 44.52 -18.91
N ALA A 864 17.65 43.58 -19.30
CA ALA A 864 16.71 43.71 -20.40
C ALA A 864 15.62 44.76 -20.11
N ILE A 865 15.06 44.76 -18.89
CA ILE A 865 14.08 45.78 -18.48
C ILE A 865 14.73 47.17 -18.44
N ALA A 866 15.93 47.30 -17.88
CA ALA A 866 16.67 48.56 -17.89
C ALA A 866 16.96 49.01 -19.33
N GLY A 867 17.36 48.10 -20.22
CA GLY A 867 17.53 48.36 -21.65
C GLY A 867 16.25 48.81 -22.34
N LEU A 868 15.12 48.15 -22.06
CA LEU A 868 13.80 48.54 -22.57
C LEU A 868 13.34 49.89 -22.01
N LEU A 869 13.67 50.22 -20.76
CA LEU A 869 13.33 51.50 -20.13
C LEU A 869 14.17 52.63 -20.75
N VAL A 870 15.45 52.39 -21.02
CA VAL A 870 16.30 53.30 -21.80
C VAL A 870 15.76 53.47 -23.22
N LEU A 871 15.41 52.38 -23.89
CA LEU A 871 14.79 52.43 -25.23
C LEU A 871 13.45 53.19 -25.18
N PHE A 872 12.62 52.97 -24.18
CA PHE A 872 11.35 53.68 -23.99
C PHE A 872 11.58 55.18 -23.77
N VAL A 873 12.57 55.58 -22.97
CA VAL A 873 12.94 56.99 -22.78
C VAL A 873 13.46 57.61 -24.09
N VAL A 874 14.28 56.88 -24.85
CA VAL A 874 14.79 57.34 -26.16
C VAL A 874 13.66 57.44 -27.18
N PHE A 875 12.75 56.45 -27.24
CA PHE A 875 11.62 56.43 -28.16
C PHE A 875 10.58 57.49 -27.80
N THR A 876 10.24 57.65 -26.52
CA THR A 876 9.34 58.73 -26.08
C THR A 876 9.98 60.09 -26.30
N GLY A 877 11.28 60.26 -26.03
CA GLY A 877 12.02 61.47 -26.35
C GLY A 877 11.97 61.81 -27.84
N ARG A 878 12.22 60.83 -28.72
CA ARG A 878 12.11 60.99 -30.18
C ARG A 878 10.67 61.21 -30.63
N TYR A 879 9.71 60.52 -30.04
CA TYR A 879 8.28 60.67 -30.31
C TYR A 879 7.82 62.08 -29.97
N TYR A 880 8.13 62.59 -28.78
CA TYR A 880 7.77 63.95 -28.37
C TYR A 880 8.53 65.02 -29.15
N ALA A 881 9.79 64.80 -29.50
CA ALA A 881 10.53 65.72 -30.39
C ALA A 881 9.85 65.81 -31.75
N LYS A 882 9.53 64.66 -32.37
CA LYS A 882 8.82 64.58 -33.65
C LYS A 882 7.39 65.10 -33.55
N HIS A 883 6.72 64.92 -32.41
CA HIS A 883 5.36 65.40 -32.20
C HIS A 883 5.32 66.92 -32.00
N ARG A 884 6.35 67.53 -31.40
CA ARG A 884 6.51 68.99 -31.31
C ARG A 884 6.82 69.61 -32.66
N GLU A 885 7.67 68.98 -33.47
CA GLU A 885 7.89 69.38 -34.87
C GLU A 885 6.59 69.27 -35.67
N ALA A 886 5.88 68.16 -35.56
CA ALA A 886 4.60 67.96 -36.21
C ALA A 886 3.51 68.94 -35.74
N GLN A 887 3.52 69.40 -34.49
CA GLN A 887 2.58 70.40 -33.97
C GLN A 887 2.90 71.81 -34.46
N ARG A 888 4.19 72.21 -34.51
CA ARG A 888 4.59 73.49 -35.11
C ARG A 888 4.24 73.56 -36.60
N LEU A 889 4.54 72.49 -37.33
CA LEU A 889 4.10 72.32 -38.73
C LEU A 889 2.57 72.30 -38.84
N ARG A 890 1.84 71.78 -37.84
CA ARG A 890 0.37 71.78 -37.81
C ARG A 890 -0.20 73.17 -37.63
N GLU A 891 0.35 74.00 -36.74
CA GLU A 891 -0.13 75.35 -36.49
C GLU A 891 0.15 76.28 -37.68
N GLU A 892 1.33 76.16 -38.29
CA GLU A 892 1.67 76.86 -39.54
C GLU A 892 0.78 76.41 -40.70
N MET A 893 0.53 75.09 -40.84
CA MET A 893 -0.43 74.57 -41.82
C MET A 893 -1.87 74.97 -41.51
N LEU A 894 -2.30 75.08 -40.25
CA LEU A 894 -3.67 75.46 -39.86
C LEU A 894 -4.00 76.92 -40.22
N GLN A 895 -3.02 77.82 -40.10
CA GLN A 895 -3.18 79.21 -40.55
C GLN A 895 -3.22 79.31 -42.08
N GLN A 896 -2.38 78.54 -42.78
CA GLN A 896 -2.43 78.44 -44.24
C GLN A 896 -3.75 77.81 -44.74
N GLU A 897 -4.24 76.78 -44.03
CA GLU A 897 -5.48 76.04 -44.30
C GLU A 897 -6.73 76.90 -44.05
N GLN A 898 -6.74 77.81 -43.08
CA GLN A 898 -7.86 78.73 -42.84
C GLN A 898 -8.01 79.79 -43.95
N SER A 899 -6.90 80.34 -44.46
CA SER A 899 -6.94 81.25 -45.62
C SER A 899 -7.23 80.55 -46.96
N ALA A 900 -6.90 79.25 -47.06
CA ALA A 900 -7.21 78.43 -48.24
C ALA A 900 -8.62 77.81 -48.19
N ARG A 901 -9.24 77.64 -47.00
CA ARG A 901 -10.60 77.10 -46.84
C ARG A 901 -11.71 78.04 -47.31
N GLU A 902 -11.54 79.35 -47.17
CA GLU A 902 -12.49 80.31 -47.79
C GLU A 902 -12.39 80.32 -49.33
N GLN A 903 -11.27 79.86 -49.90
CA GLN A 903 -11.07 79.69 -51.33
C GLN A 903 -11.38 78.26 -51.84
N ALA A 904 -11.58 77.29 -50.94
CA ALA A 904 -11.84 75.88 -51.23
C ALA A 904 -13.30 75.43 -51.03
N GLU A 905 -14.20 76.29 -50.54
CA GLU A 905 -15.67 76.08 -50.63
C GLU A 905 -16.22 76.11 -52.07
N GLY A 906 -15.37 76.36 -53.08
CA GLY A 906 -15.69 76.28 -54.50
C GLY A 906 -15.42 74.92 -55.19
N ASN A 907 -14.78 73.93 -54.56
CA ASN A 907 -14.34 72.69 -55.24
C ASN A 907 -14.71 71.37 -54.53
N ALA A 908 -15.68 71.38 -53.61
CA ALA A 908 -16.24 70.17 -52.98
C ALA A 908 -17.46 69.59 -53.76
N ASN A 909 -17.32 69.45 -55.08
CA ASN A 909 -18.33 68.82 -55.94
C ASN A 909 -17.86 67.48 -56.58
N THR A 910 -16.76 66.90 -56.10
CA THR A 910 -16.18 65.66 -56.69
C THR A 910 -15.93 64.51 -55.71
N LEU A 911 -16.10 64.70 -54.39
CA LEU A 911 -16.11 63.61 -53.38
C LEU A 911 -17.52 63.10 -53.01
N ARG A 912 -18.56 63.64 -53.67
CA ARG A 912 -19.93 63.07 -53.69
C ARG A 912 -20.03 61.80 -54.56
N GLY A 913 -19.01 61.50 -55.37
CA GLY A 913 -18.98 60.37 -56.31
C GLY A 913 -18.57 59.02 -55.71
N LEU A 914 -17.72 58.96 -54.68
CA LEU A 914 -17.30 57.69 -54.06
C LEU A 914 -18.29 57.17 -53.03
N ALA A 915 -19.09 58.05 -52.41
CA ALA A 915 -20.25 57.65 -51.62
C ALA A 915 -21.36 57.01 -52.49
N HIS A 916 -21.34 57.22 -53.81
CA HIS A 916 -22.35 56.68 -54.74
C HIS A 916 -22.06 55.24 -55.20
N ALA A 917 -20.82 54.76 -55.08
CA ALA A 917 -20.41 53.43 -55.55
C ALA A 917 -20.69 52.29 -54.54
N VAL A 918 -20.80 52.60 -53.25
CA VAL A 918 -21.33 51.66 -52.23
C VAL A 918 -22.86 51.75 -52.13
N LYS A 919 -23.43 52.89 -52.55
CA LYS A 919 -24.89 53.14 -52.49
C LYS A 919 -25.69 52.32 -53.50
N ASN A 920 -25.11 51.91 -54.64
CA ASN A 920 -25.84 51.18 -55.68
C ASN A 920 -26.17 49.72 -55.31
N PRO A 921 -25.30 48.90 -54.70
CA PRO A 921 -25.74 47.60 -54.17
C PRO A 921 -26.68 47.73 -52.96
N LEU A 922 -26.56 48.79 -52.14
CA LEU A 922 -27.48 49.08 -51.04
C LEU A 922 -28.87 49.56 -51.50
N ALA A 923 -28.96 50.35 -52.58
CA ALA A 923 -30.22 50.78 -53.18
C ALA A 923 -31.00 49.62 -53.85
N ILE A 924 -30.30 48.58 -54.30
CA ILE A 924 -30.91 47.36 -54.86
C ILE A 924 -31.47 46.46 -53.74
N ILE A 925 -30.82 46.46 -52.57
CA ILE A 925 -31.30 45.77 -51.36
C ILE A 925 -32.50 46.54 -50.73
N GLU A 926 -32.47 47.87 -50.70
CA GLU A 926 -33.61 48.72 -50.29
C GLU A 926 -34.81 48.56 -51.25
N ALA A 927 -34.60 48.50 -52.57
CA ALA A 927 -35.67 48.22 -53.54
C ALA A 927 -36.28 46.81 -53.41
N CYS A 928 -35.53 45.83 -52.91
CA CYS A 928 -36.08 44.51 -52.57
C CYS A 928 -36.86 44.51 -51.25
N SER A 929 -36.51 45.38 -50.30
CA SER A 929 -37.24 45.58 -49.04
C SER A 929 -38.56 46.32 -49.25
N ASP A 930 -38.57 47.36 -50.09
CA ASP A 930 -39.78 48.14 -50.39
C ASP A 930 -40.83 47.32 -51.19
N ASN A 931 -40.38 46.40 -52.06
CA ASN A 931 -41.28 45.47 -52.75
C ASN A 931 -41.81 44.36 -51.84
N LEU A 932 -41.08 44.01 -50.76
CA LEU A 932 -41.54 43.10 -49.71
C LEU A 932 -42.64 43.75 -48.85
N ALA A 933 -42.54 45.06 -48.58
CA ALA A 933 -43.56 45.82 -47.86
C ALA A 933 -44.84 46.04 -48.68
N MET A 934 -44.76 46.16 -50.01
CA MET A 934 -45.95 46.30 -50.87
C MET A 934 -46.81 45.01 -50.94
N LEU A 935 -46.24 43.85 -50.61
CA LEU A 935 -46.93 42.56 -50.55
C LEU A 935 -47.62 42.29 -49.19
N GLU A 936 -47.36 43.09 -48.16
CA GLU A 936 -48.05 42.97 -46.86
C GLU A 936 -49.36 43.80 -46.79
N GLU A 937 -49.53 44.85 -47.61
CA GLU A 937 -50.65 45.80 -47.45
C GLU A 937 -51.73 45.82 -48.55
N THR A 938 -51.64 44.99 -49.60
CA THR A 938 -52.75 44.84 -50.55
C THR A 938 -53.10 43.40 -50.92
N VAL A 939 -53.98 42.85 -50.08
CA VAL A 939 -55.14 42.00 -50.41
C VAL A 939 -54.86 40.54 -50.89
N PRO A 940 -55.86 39.65 -50.82
CA PRO A 940 -55.75 38.32 -50.23
C PRO A 940 -55.59 37.23 -51.31
N THR A 941 -55.52 35.97 -50.88
CA THR A 941 -55.98 34.77 -51.61
C THR A 941 -56.31 35.00 -53.10
N THR A 942 -55.51 34.51 -54.05
CA THR A 942 -55.69 33.15 -54.57
C THR A 942 -54.57 32.79 -55.57
N THR A 943 -53.84 31.73 -55.25
CA THR A 943 -53.61 30.59 -56.15
C THR A 943 -52.86 30.82 -57.48
N HIS A 944 -51.55 30.58 -57.39
CA HIS A 944 -50.68 29.85 -58.33
C HIS A 944 -50.13 30.51 -59.60
N SER A 945 -48.80 30.74 -59.58
CA SER A 945 -47.85 30.11 -60.52
C SER A 945 -46.46 30.06 -59.86
N LYS A 946 -45.95 28.85 -59.58
CA LYS A 946 -44.63 28.60 -58.97
C LYS A 946 -43.44 28.92 -59.91
N ASP A 947 -43.70 29.22 -61.17
CA ASP A 947 -42.65 29.49 -62.17
C ASP A 947 -42.19 30.96 -62.14
N ALA A 948 -43.10 31.92 -61.91
CA ALA A 948 -42.74 33.34 -61.83
C ALA A 948 -41.93 33.69 -60.57
N THR A 949 -42.16 32.99 -59.46
CA THR A 949 -41.40 33.17 -58.21
C THR A 949 -40.01 32.54 -58.27
N SER A 950 -39.82 31.50 -59.08
CA SER A 950 -38.53 30.82 -59.26
C SER A 950 -37.60 31.58 -60.21
N GLU A 951 -38.14 32.17 -61.29
CA GLU A 951 -37.39 33.03 -62.21
C GLU A 951 -36.95 34.36 -61.55
N PHE A 952 -37.77 34.90 -60.64
CA PHE A 952 -37.46 36.08 -59.84
C PHE A 952 -36.38 35.82 -58.78
N LEU A 953 -36.43 34.67 -58.10
CA LEU A 953 -35.38 34.23 -57.16
C LEU A 953 -34.06 33.92 -57.86
N GLN A 954 -34.07 33.45 -59.11
CA GLN A 954 -32.86 33.20 -59.89
C GLN A 954 -32.14 34.49 -60.29
N LYS A 955 -32.86 35.53 -60.74
CA LYS A 955 -32.29 36.85 -61.04
C LYS A 955 -31.73 37.57 -59.81
N ILE A 956 -32.39 37.46 -58.65
CA ILE A 956 -31.86 37.99 -57.39
C ILE A 956 -30.59 37.25 -56.98
N ARG A 957 -30.55 35.93 -57.13
CA ARG A 957 -29.37 35.10 -56.79
C ARG A 957 -28.18 35.39 -57.71
N GLU A 958 -28.40 35.67 -59.00
CA GLU A 958 -27.35 36.11 -59.94
C GLU A 958 -26.79 37.49 -59.60
N GLN A 959 -27.64 38.47 -59.26
CA GLN A 959 -27.20 39.83 -58.90
C GLN A 959 -26.47 39.89 -57.55
N VAL A 960 -26.91 39.11 -56.55
CA VAL A 960 -26.23 38.98 -55.25
C VAL A 960 -24.87 38.27 -55.42
N ASN A 961 -24.78 37.25 -56.27
CA ASN A 961 -23.50 36.59 -56.57
C ASN A 961 -22.53 37.53 -57.30
N HIS A 962 -23.01 38.36 -58.24
CA HIS A 962 -22.18 39.35 -58.96
C HIS A 962 -21.65 40.46 -58.03
N ALA A 963 -22.49 40.95 -57.10
CA ALA A 963 -22.08 41.88 -56.05
C ALA A 963 -21.07 41.24 -55.08
N ARG A 964 -21.27 39.98 -54.68
CA ARG A 964 -20.34 39.22 -53.84
C ARG A 964 -18.99 39.01 -54.52
N GLN A 965 -18.98 38.70 -55.82
CA GLN A 965 -17.77 38.50 -56.61
C GLN A 965 -16.99 39.81 -56.79
N THR A 966 -17.68 40.94 -56.96
CA THR A 966 -17.10 42.29 -57.01
C THR A 966 -16.46 42.69 -55.68
N VAL A 967 -17.11 42.39 -54.56
CA VAL A 967 -16.58 42.64 -53.20
C VAL A 967 -15.38 41.73 -52.89
N ASN A 968 -15.43 40.44 -53.24
CA ASN A 968 -14.30 39.53 -53.04
C ASN A 968 -13.08 39.94 -53.87
N GLN A 969 -13.27 40.35 -55.13
CA GLN A 969 -12.19 40.85 -55.99
C GLN A 969 -11.55 42.16 -55.44
N LEU A 970 -12.32 43.01 -54.75
CA LEU A 970 -11.80 44.20 -54.05
C LEU A 970 -11.07 43.84 -52.74
N LEU A 971 -11.52 42.80 -52.03
CA LEU A 971 -10.88 42.33 -50.80
C LEU A 971 -9.55 41.61 -51.07
N GLU A 972 -9.47 40.79 -52.13
CA GLU A 972 -8.20 40.14 -52.53
C GLU A 972 -7.15 41.16 -53.00
N ALA A 973 -7.58 42.23 -53.70
CA ALA A 973 -6.70 43.32 -54.11
C ALA A 973 -6.20 44.20 -52.95
N THR A 974 -6.70 44.03 -51.73
CA THR A 974 -6.29 44.81 -50.54
C THR A 974 -5.60 43.99 -49.45
N ALA A 975 -5.48 42.66 -49.61
CA ALA A 975 -4.70 41.80 -48.71
C ALA A 975 -3.20 42.09 -48.80
N GLN A 976 -2.39 41.83 -47.77
CA GLN A 976 -0.92 42.01 -47.86
C GLN A 976 -0.27 40.82 -48.61
N PRO A 977 0.66 41.04 -49.57
CA PRO A 977 1.30 39.95 -50.30
C PRO A 977 2.32 39.17 -49.44
N GLU A 978 2.34 37.84 -49.54
CA GLU A 978 3.39 36.98 -48.98
C GLU A 978 4.44 36.63 -50.06
N PHE A 979 5.58 37.29 -50.02
CA PHE A 979 6.65 37.10 -51.02
C PHE A 979 7.46 35.83 -50.76
N ARG A 980 7.54 34.95 -51.77
CA ARG A 980 8.43 33.76 -51.80
C ARG A 980 9.09 33.64 -53.18
N LEU A 981 10.26 33.01 -53.27
CA LEU A 981 10.87 32.70 -54.57
C LEU A 981 10.10 31.56 -55.24
N PHE A 982 9.63 31.75 -56.48
CA PHE A 982 8.97 30.72 -57.28
C PHE A 982 9.30 30.86 -58.78
N ASP A 983 9.10 29.77 -59.53
CA ASP A 983 9.28 29.75 -60.99
C ASP A 983 8.05 30.35 -61.68
N LEU A 984 8.11 31.64 -61.99
CA LEU A 984 7.01 32.35 -62.65
C LEU A 984 6.69 31.77 -64.04
N ARG A 985 7.67 31.22 -64.75
CA ARG A 985 7.43 30.68 -66.09
C ARG A 985 6.52 29.48 -66.01
N LEU A 986 6.82 28.54 -65.11
CA LEU A 986 6.00 27.35 -64.94
C LEU A 986 4.56 27.72 -64.54
N GLU A 987 4.39 28.62 -63.58
CA GLU A 987 3.06 29.08 -63.13
C GLU A 987 2.24 29.73 -64.25
N LEU A 988 2.82 30.65 -65.03
CA LEU A 988 2.10 31.31 -66.12
C LEU A 988 1.82 30.37 -67.30
N GLU A 989 2.73 29.45 -67.60
CA GLU A 989 2.51 28.46 -68.65
C GLU A 989 1.37 27.48 -68.33
N VAL A 990 1.24 27.10 -67.05
CA VAL A 990 0.14 26.27 -66.52
C VAL A 990 -1.16 27.07 -66.53
N LEU A 991 -1.17 28.28 -65.97
CA LEU A 991 -2.34 29.15 -65.92
C LEU A 991 -2.90 29.46 -67.32
N LEU A 992 -2.03 29.67 -68.30
CA LEU A 992 -2.42 29.95 -69.67
C LEU A 992 -3.13 28.75 -70.32
N HIS A 993 -2.67 27.52 -70.06
CA HIS A 993 -3.33 26.31 -70.52
C HIS A 993 -4.66 26.07 -69.82
N GLU A 994 -4.72 26.30 -68.50
CA GLU A 994 -5.96 26.19 -67.72
C GLU A 994 -7.02 27.18 -68.20
N THR A 995 -6.61 28.41 -68.51
CA THR A 995 -7.52 29.48 -68.97
C THR A 995 -8.16 29.12 -70.32
N LEU A 996 -7.38 28.59 -71.27
CA LEU A 996 -7.91 28.13 -72.55
C LEU A 996 -8.85 26.92 -72.42
N ARG A 997 -8.53 25.98 -71.52
CA ARG A 997 -9.39 24.79 -71.27
C ARG A 997 -10.71 25.12 -70.58
N ARG A 998 -10.82 26.25 -69.86
CA ARG A 998 -12.08 26.63 -69.20
C ARG A 998 -13.24 26.85 -70.16
N ASN A 999 -12.94 27.25 -71.40
CA ASN A 999 -13.97 27.43 -72.42
C ASN A 999 -13.57 26.67 -73.70
N PRO A 1000 -14.25 25.55 -74.04
CA PRO A 1000 -13.90 24.72 -75.19
C PRO A 1000 -13.83 25.48 -76.53
N ASP A 1001 -14.57 26.58 -76.65
CA ASP A 1001 -14.57 27.45 -77.83
C ASP A 1001 -13.25 28.22 -78.00
N TRP A 1002 -12.58 28.60 -76.91
CA TRP A 1002 -11.28 29.28 -76.96
C TRP A 1002 -10.17 28.30 -77.35
N GLU A 1003 -10.19 27.09 -76.81
CA GLU A 1003 -9.19 26.04 -77.09
C GLU A 1003 -9.11 25.67 -78.58
N HIS A 1004 -10.23 25.74 -79.32
CA HIS A 1004 -10.26 25.43 -80.76
C HIS A 1004 -10.01 26.65 -81.68
N LYS A 1005 -10.21 27.88 -81.19
CA LYS A 1005 -10.11 29.11 -82.01
C LYS A 1005 -8.84 29.93 -81.77
N ILE A 1006 -8.14 29.71 -80.66
CA ILE A 1006 -6.97 30.47 -80.27
C ILE A 1006 -5.72 29.59 -80.40
N THR A 1007 -4.82 29.96 -81.30
CA THR A 1007 -3.51 29.30 -81.42
C THR A 1007 -2.53 29.91 -80.42
N LEU A 1008 -1.90 29.08 -79.60
CA LEU A 1008 -0.95 29.55 -78.59
C LEU A 1008 0.49 29.56 -79.14
N THR A 1009 1.18 30.71 -79.04
CA THR A 1009 2.62 30.81 -79.35
C THR A 1009 3.40 31.19 -78.09
N LYS A 1010 4.33 30.33 -77.66
CA LYS A 1010 5.19 30.59 -76.49
C LYS A 1010 6.63 30.88 -76.94
N GLN A 1011 7.18 32.03 -76.54
CA GLN A 1011 8.58 32.39 -76.75
C GLN A 1011 9.19 32.79 -75.40
N CYS A 1012 9.59 31.80 -74.59
CA CYS A 1012 10.07 32.03 -73.24
C CYS A 1012 11.56 31.67 -73.13
N GLU A 1013 12.38 32.66 -72.79
CA GLU A 1013 13.77 32.46 -72.37
C GLU A 1013 13.82 31.75 -71.00
N THR A 1014 15.00 31.25 -70.62
CA THR A 1014 15.21 30.75 -69.26
C THR A 1014 15.27 31.94 -68.31
N ILE A 1015 14.23 32.10 -67.47
CA ILE A 1015 14.13 33.21 -66.50
C ILE A 1015 14.48 32.73 -65.08
N PRO A 1016 15.09 33.61 -64.25
CA PRO A 1016 15.33 33.35 -62.84
C PRO A 1016 14.04 33.22 -62.03
N HIS A 1017 14.13 32.66 -60.83
CA HIS A 1017 13.00 32.59 -59.90
C HIS A 1017 12.67 34.01 -59.42
N ILE A 1018 11.39 34.35 -59.35
CA ILE A 1018 10.94 35.68 -58.93
C ILE A 1018 10.46 35.60 -57.49
N ASN A 1019 10.89 36.55 -56.67
CA ASN A 1019 10.38 36.70 -55.32
C ASN A 1019 9.05 37.45 -55.37
N GLY A 1020 7.94 36.76 -55.12
CA GLY A 1020 6.59 37.28 -55.25
C GLY A 1020 5.56 36.40 -54.55
N ASP A 1021 4.34 36.90 -54.43
CA ASP A 1021 3.19 36.10 -54.01
C ASP A 1021 2.62 35.42 -55.26
N ALA A 1022 2.87 34.11 -55.36
CA ALA A 1022 2.51 33.32 -56.54
C ALA A 1022 1.00 33.32 -56.79
N ASP A 1023 0.19 33.22 -55.74
CA ASP A 1023 -1.27 33.17 -55.86
C ASP A 1023 -1.83 34.52 -56.31
N LYS A 1024 -1.32 35.63 -55.75
CA LYS A 1024 -1.73 36.97 -56.21
C LYS A 1024 -1.31 37.25 -57.64
N LEU A 1025 -0.06 36.95 -58.01
CA LEU A 1025 0.41 37.13 -59.38
C LEU A 1025 -0.40 36.27 -60.35
N ARG A 1026 -0.74 35.04 -59.98
CA ARG A 1026 -1.64 34.17 -60.75
C ARG A 1026 -2.99 34.85 -60.98
N THR A 1027 -3.64 35.40 -59.95
CA THR A 1027 -4.90 36.15 -60.08
C THR A 1027 -4.76 37.38 -60.99
N GLY A 1028 -3.65 38.12 -60.88
CA GLY A 1028 -3.36 39.27 -61.74
C GLY A 1028 -3.25 38.87 -63.23
N PHE A 1029 -2.44 37.85 -63.53
CA PHE A 1029 -2.24 37.36 -64.90
C PHE A 1029 -3.44 36.62 -65.47
N GLU A 1030 -4.22 35.92 -64.66
CA GLU A 1030 -5.47 35.26 -65.09
C GLU A 1030 -6.46 36.28 -65.66
N ASN A 1031 -6.62 37.43 -64.99
CA ASN A 1031 -7.45 38.53 -65.48
C ASN A 1031 -6.93 39.10 -66.81
N LEU A 1032 -5.62 39.10 -67.05
CA LEU A 1032 -5.05 39.53 -68.34
C LEU A 1032 -5.28 38.48 -69.45
N PHE A 1033 -5.11 37.20 -69.15
CA PHE A 1033 -5.34 36.11 -70.10
C PHE A 1033 -6.81 35.96 -70.48
N ILE A 1034 -7.75 36.09 -69.53
CA ILE A 1034 -9.18 36.09 -69.80
C ILE A 1034 -9.54 37.25 -70.74
N ASN A 1035 -9.05 38.46 -70.46
CA ASN A 1035 -9.30 39.61 -71.33
C ASN A 1035 -8.74 39.41 -72.75
N ALA A 1036 -7.56 38.82 -72.88
CA ALA A 1036 -6.95 38.50 -74.18
C ALA A 1036 -7.73 37.43 -74.95
N CYS A 1037 -8.19 36.37 -74.28
CA CYS A 1037 -8.99 35.30 -74.90
C CYS A 1037 -10.38 35.80 -75.32
N GLU A 1038 -11.06 36.56 -74.46
CA GLU A 1038 -12.36 37.14 -74.79
C GLU A 1038 -12.28 38.14 -75.95
N ALA A 1039 -11.16 38.87 -76.12
CA ALA A 1039 -10.97 39.76 -77.26
C ALA A 1039 -10.88 39.01 -78.62
N MET A 1040 -10.67 37.69 -78.59
CA MET A 1040 -10.60 36.80 -79.75
C MET A 1040 -11.77 35.80 -79.81
N GLU A 1041 -12.76 35.89 -78.92
CA GLU A 1041 -13.85 34.92 -78.77
C GLU A 1041 -14.67 34.73 -80.07
N GLU A 1042 -14.90 35.82 -80.80
CA GLU A 1042 -15.66 35.81 -82.06
C GLU A 1042 -14.77 35.57 -83.30
N THR A 1043 -13.56 36.14 -83.34
CA THR A 1043 -12.70 36.13 -84.54
C THR A 1043 -11.73 34.95 -84.61
N GLY A 1044 -11.43 34.31 -83.47
CA GLY A 1044 -10.23 33.50 -83.31
C GLY A 1044 -8.96 34.35 -83.43
N GLY A 1045 -7.80 33.75 -83.15
CA GLY A 1045 -6.53 34.49 -83.21
C GLY A 1045 -5.33 33.74 -82.63
N THR A 1046 -4.20 34.44 -82.53
CA THR A 1046 -3.00 33.92 -81.89
C THR A 1046 -2.76 34.67 -80.57
N LEU A 1047 -2.67 33.92 -79.46
CA LEU A 1047 -2.20 34.46 -78.18
C LEU A 1047 -0.72 34.13 -78.03
N THR A 1048 0.12 35.17 -78.03
CA THR A 1048 1.56 35.04 -77.86
C THR A 1048 1.97 35.44 -76.46
N LEU A 1049 2.59 34.52 -75.73
CA LEU A 1049 3.27 34.81 -74.46
C LEU A 1049 4.78 34.80 -74.72
N ARG A 1050 5.42 35.97 -74.56
CA ARG A 1050 6.87 36.10 -74.63
C ARG A 1050 7.42 36.49 -73.26
N MET A 1051 8.39 35.74 -72.77
CA MET A 1051 9.09 36.04 -71.52
C MET A 1051 10.58 36.20 -71.82
N THR A 1052 11.13 37.38 -71.54
CA THR A 1052 12.55 37.70 -71.76
C THR A 1052 13.20 38.19 -70.47
N ARG A 1053 14.47 37.81 -70.27
CA ARG A 1053 15.23 38.27 -69.11
C ARG A 1053 15.88 39.62 -69.42
N ALA A 1054 15.52 40.66 -68.66
CA ALA A 1054 16.26 41.93 -68.62
C ALA A 1054 17.22 41.94 -67.40
N VAL A 1055 18.17 42.88 -67.40
CA VAL A 1055 19.30 42.90 -66.42
C VAL A 1055 18.83 42.88 -64.95
N HIS A 1056 17.74 43.59 -64.64
CA HIS A 1056 17.19 43.67 -63.27
C HIS A 1056 15.70 43.30 -63.16
N ALA A 1057 15.11 42.79 -64.25
CA ALA A 1057 13.68 42.47 -64.31
C ALA A 1057 13.41 41.35 -65.32
N VAL A 1058 12.33 40.60 -65.14
CA VAL A 1058 11.75 39.74 -66.17
C VAL A 1058 10.65 40.53 -66.86
N ARG A 1059 10.72 40.58 -68.19
CA ARG A 1059 9.70 41.21 -69.02
C ARG A 1059 8.80 40.15 -69.64
N ILE A 1060 7.50 40.38 -69.55
CA ILE A 1060 6.44 39.48 -69.96
C ILE A 1060 5.52 40.24 -70.90
N ASP A 1061 5.52 39.84 -72.17
CA ASP A 1061 4.69 40.42 -73.21
C ASP A 1061 3.55 39.44 -73.50
N ILE A 1062 2.31 39.88 -73.27
CA ILE A 1062 1.08 39.14 -73.59
C ILE A 1062 0.46 39.83 -74.80
N GLN A 1063 0.52 39.19 -75.96
CA GLN A 1063 0.02 39.74 -77.21
C GLN A 1063 -1.12 38.90 -77.77
N ASP A 1064 -2.30 39.51 -77.90
CA ASP A 1064 -3.42 38.96 -78.67
C ASP A 1064 -3.50 39.58 -80.07
N THR A 1065 -4.17 38.88 -80.99
CA THR A 1065 -4.53 39.37 -82.31
C THR A 1065 -6.03 39.66 -82.42
N GLY A 1066 -6.69 39.98 -81.31
CA GLY A 1066 -8.13 40.19 -81.22
C GLY A 1066 -8.59 41.54 -81.78
N CYS A 1067 -9.80 41.95 -81.41
CA CYS A 1067 -10.41 43.18 -81.92
C CYS A 1067 -9.65 44.48 -81.58
N GLY A 1068 -8.69 44.44 -80.65
CA GLY A 1068 -7.94 45.61 -80.18
C GLY A 1068 -8.80 46.62 -79.42
N ILE A 1069 -8.15 47.63 -78.82
CA ILE A 1069 -8.75 48.65 -77.96
C ILE A 1069 -8.56 50.01 -78.65
N ASP A 1070 -9.63 50.81 -78.74
CA ASP A 1070 -9.56 52.17 -79.30
C ASP A 1070 -8.73 53.12 -78.44
N ALA A 1071 -8.22 54.20 -79.05
CA ALA A 1071 -7.29 55.12 -78.39
C ALA A 1071 -7.91 55.87 -77.20
N GLU A 1072 -9.24 56.04 -77.16
CA GLU A 1072 -9.95 56.72 -76.08
C GLU A 1072 -10.22 55.77 -74.90
N ALA A 1073 -10.49 54.49 -75.18
CA ALA A 1073 -10.63 53.42 -74.22
C ALA A 1073 -9.28 52.98 -73.64
N LEU A 1074 -8.21 52.99 -74.42
CA LEU A 1074 -6.86 52.61 -73.99
C LEU A 1074 -6.38 53.49 -72.82
N GLN A 1075 -6.70 54.78 -72.81
CA GLN A 1075 -6.34 55.70 -71.72
C GLN A 1075 -7.07 55.41 -70.40
N ASN A 1076 -8.18 54.68 -70.46
CA ASN A 1076 -9.05 54.39 -69.31
C ASN A 1076 -9.03 52.92 -68.89
N VAL A 1077 -8.33 52.04 -69.62
CA VAL A 1077 -8.39 50.58 -69.41
C VAL A 1077 -7.92 50.13 -68.02
N PHE A 1078 -7.01 50.89 -67.41
CA PHE A 1078 -6.54 50.63 -66.04
C PHE A 1078 -7.27 51.46 -64.98
N LYS A 1079 -8.37 52.15 -65.31
CA LYS A 1079 -9.23 52.82 -64.32
C LYS A 1079 -10.24 51.82 -63.76
N PRO A 1080 -10.52 51.85 -62.44
CA PRO A 1080 -11.47 50.94 -61.83
C PRO A 1080 -12.89 51.15 -62.39
N LEU A 1081 -13.65 50.07 -62.57
CA LEU A 1081 -15.02 50.03 -63.12
C LEU A 1081 -15.15 50.48 -64.59
N TYR A 1082 -14.03 50.60 -65.32
CA TYR A 1082 -14.06 50.91 -66.74
C TYR A 1082 -14.14 49.60 -67.57
N SER A 1083 -15.22 49.42 -68.33
CA SER A 1083 -15.43 48.28 -69.22
C SER A 1083 -16.03 48.74 -70.54
N THR A 1084 -15.48 48.26 -71.64
CA THR A 1084 -16.07 48.41 -72.98
C THR A 1084 -17.20 47.40 -73.23
N LYS A 1085 -17.40 46.43 -72.34
CA LYS A 1085 -18.34 45.29 -72.48
C LYS A 1085 -19.56 45.40 -71.57
N LYS A 1086 -20.26 46.55 -71.60
CA LYS A 1086 -21.41 46.82 -70.70
C LYS A 1086 -22.56 45.81 -70.81
N ASP A 1087 -22.78 45.21 -71.99
CA ASP A 1087 -23.87 44.26 -72.21
C ASP A 1087 -23.50 42.78 -71.96
N ARG A 1088 -22.21 42.46 -71.76
CA ARG A 1088 -21.72 41.09 -71.49
C ARG A 1088 -21.33 40.83 -70.03
N GLY A 1089 -21.68 41.75 -69.12
CA GLY A 1089 -21.53 41.54 -67.67
C GLY A 1089 -20.11 41.68 -67.09
N GLY A 1090 -19.17 42.31 -67.80
CA GLY A 1090 -17.81 42.53 -67.30
C GLY A 1090 -17.75 43.62 -66.22
N THR A 1091 -17.12 43.33 -65.08
CA THR A 1091 -17.06 44.22 -63.89
C THR A 1091 -16.20 45.48 -64.09
N GLY A 1092 -15.36 45.54 -65.12
CA GLY A 1092 -14.44 46.65 -65.37
C GLY A 1092 -13.33 46.78 -64.30
N LEU A 1093 -13.13 45.76 -63.47
CA LEU A 1093 -12.13 45.77 -62.40
C LEU A 1093 -10.89 44.93 -62.73
N GLY A 1094 -10.99 43.93 -63.61
CA GLY A 1094 -9.91 42.94 -63.84
C GLY A 1094 -8.55 43.54 -64.23
N THR A 1095 -8.52 44.47 -65.20
CA THR A 1095 -7.27 45.15 -65.62
C THR A 1095 -6.75 46.10 -64.54
N TRP A 1096 -7.62 46.78 -63.80
CA TRP A 1096 -7.22 47.60 -62.66
C TRP A 1096 -6.61 46.76 -61.52
N ILE A 1097 -7.20 45.61 -61.20
CA ILE A 1097 -6.68 44.66 -60.20
C ILE A 1097 -5.31 44.14 -60.64
N ALA A 1098 -5.17 43.71 -61.89
CA ALA A 1098 -3.88 43.27 -62.43
C ALA A 1098 -2.80 44.37 -62.26
N LYS A 1099 -3.14 45.64 -62.51
CA LYS A 1099 -2.22 46.77 -62.29
C LYS A 1099 -1.88 47.00 -60.82
N GLN A 1100 -2.83 46.87 -59.90
CA GLN A 1100 -2.54 46.99 -58.46
C GLN A 1100 -1.60 45.88 -58.00
N ILE A 1101 -1.89 44.62 -58.36
CA ILE A 1101 -1.07 43.47 -57.97
C ILE A 1101 0.34 43.59 -58.54
N ILE A 1102 0.50 43.98 -59.81
CA ILE A 1102 1.84 44.15 -60.43
C ILE A 1102 2.61 45.28 -59.74
N ASN A 1103 1.96 46.39 -59.39
CA ASN A 1103 2.61 47.49 -58.65
C ASN A 1103 2.99 47.09 -57.21
N GLU A 1104 2.19 46.26 -56.53
CA GLU A 1104 2.52 45.71 -55.20
C GLU A 1104 3.79 44.84 -55.26
N HIS A 1105 3.99 44.11 -56.36
CA HIS A 1105 5.20 43.35 -56.65
C HIS A 1105 6.36 44.20 -57.18
N ARG A 1106 6.25 45.54 -57.07
CA ARG A 1106 7.21 46.54 -57.58
C ARG A 1106 7.47 46.43 -59.08
N GLY A 1107 6.55 45.82 -59.82
CA GLY A 1107 6.58 45.74 -61.27
C GLY A 1107 5.90 46.93 -61.94
N GLN A 1108 6.02 46.99 -63.27
CA GLN A 1108 5.33 47.97 -64.10
C GLN A 1108 4.48 47.25 -65.14
N ILE A 1109 3.27 47.78 -65.40
CA ILE A 1109 2.40 47.31 -66.48
C ILE A 1109 2.09 48.45 -67.44
N ASP A 1110 2.25 48.18 -68.73
CA ASP A 1110 1.90 49.09 -69.82
C ASP A 1110 1.10 48.34 -70.90
N ILE A 1111 0.32 49.06 -71.70
CA ILE A 1111 -0.56 48.48 -72.71
C ILE A 1111 -0.46 49.25 -74.02
N ARG A 1112 -0.32 48.51 -75.12
CA ARG A 1112 -0.39 49.07 -76.46
C ARG A 1112 -1.40 48.27 -77.25
N SER A 1113 -2.42 48.93 -77.76
CA SER A 1113 -3.41 48.32 -78.63
C SER A 1113 -3.62 49.15 -79.88
N LYS A 1114 -3.97 48.47 -80.98
CA LYS A 1114 -4.50 49.11 -82.19
C LYS A 1114 -5.80 48.41 -82.56
N PRO A 1115 -6.92 49.15 -82.74
CA PRO A 1115 -8.19 48.57 -83.17
C PRO A 1115 -8.03 47.73 -84.45
N GLY A 1116 -8.59 46.53 -84.43
CA GLY A 1116 -8.58 45.56 -85.54
C GLY A 1116 -7.28 44.76 -85.74
N ILE A 1117 -6.22 45.03 -84.95
CA ILE A 1117 -4.93 44.31 -85.05
C ILE A 1117 -4.66 43.44 -83.81
N GLY A 1118 -5.05 43.92 -82.63
CA GLY A 1118 -4.86 43.23 -81.35
C GLY A 1118 -4.19 44.09 -80.28
N THR A 1119 -4.04 43.54 -79.09
CA THR A 1119 -3.45 44.21 -77.92
C THR A 1119 -2.17 43.53 -77.46
N THR A 1120 -1.18 44.31 -77.02
CA THR A 1120 0.01 43.82 -76.33
C THR A 1120 0.11 44.49 -74.96
N ILE A 1121 0.10 43.68 -73.91
CA ILE A 1121 0.31 44.09 -72.53
C ILE A 1121 1.73 43.73 -72.14
N TYR A 1122 2.48 44.72 -71.65
CA TYR A 1122 3.86 44.59 -71.19
C TYR A 1122 3.87 44.61 -69.66
N VAL A 1123 4.43 43.58 -69.05
CA VAL A 1123 4.62 43.49 -67.60
C VAL A 1123 6.10 43.29 -67.30
N GLU A 1124 6.70 44.18 -66.52
CA GLU A 1124 8.08 44.05 -66.03
C GLU A 1124 8.07 43.81 -64.53
N LEU A 1125 8.65 42.68 -64.07
CA LEU A 1125 8.76 42.31 -62.66
C LEU A 1125 10.23 42.25 -62.23
N PRO A 1126 10.62 42.85 -61.10
CA PRO A 1126 12.01 42.88 -60.66
C PRO A 1126 12.54 41.49 -60.23
N ILE A 1127 13.80 41.19 -60.54
CA ILE A 1127 14.49 39.95 -60.13
C ILE A 1127 15.15 40.17 -58.74
N SER A 1128 15.19 39.14 -57.89
CA SER A 1128 15.86 39.19 -56.58
C SER A 1128 17.36 39.51 -56.72
N PRO A 1129 17.97 40.34 -55.85
CA PRO A 1129 19.38 40.72 -55.95
C PRO A 1129 20.37 39.53 -55.96
N GLU A 1130 20.01 38.41 -55.33
CA GLU A 1130 20.86 37.21 -55.26
C GLU A 1130 20.97 36.46 -56.60
N GLU A 1131 20.04 36.65 -57.53
CA GLU A 1131 20.07 36.06 -58.89
C GLU A 1131 20.48 37.07 -59.98
N ALA A 1132 20.93 38.27 -59.59
CA ALA A 1132 21.31 39.38 -60.47
C ALA A 1132 22.82 39.48 -60.78
N THR A 1133 23.59 38.39 -60.65
CA THR A 1133 25.01 38.36 -61.07
C THR A 1133 25.16 37.92 -62.54
N PRO A 1134 25.91 38.65 -63.38
CA PRO A 1134 26.30 38.16 -64.69
C PRO A 1134 27.40 37.10 -64.56
N PHE A 1135 27.31 36.03 -65.36
CA PHE A 1135 28.42 35.13 -65.64
C PHE A 1135 29.64 35.96 -66.09
N SER A 1136 30.76 35.84 -65.39
CA SER A 1136 32.06 36.32 -65.85
C SER A 1136 32.71 35.25 -66.72
N ASP A 1137 33.00 35.60 -67.98
CA ASP A 1137 34.05 34.96 -68.77
C ASP A 1137 35.38 35.02 -68.01
N VAL A 1138 36.12 33.90 -67.98
CA VAL A 1138 37.56 33.92 -68.18
C VAL A 1138 37.87 32.74 -69.11
N ASP A 1139 38.20 33.09 -70.35
CA ASP A 1139 38.41 32.26 -71.58
C ASP A 1139 37.17 31.71 -72.32
#